data_AF-A0A9W3BFP9-F1
#
_entry.id   AF-A0A9W3BFP9-F1
#
_cell.length_a   1.000
_cell.length_b   1.000
_cell.length_c   1.000
_cell.angle_alpha   90.00
_cell.angle_beta   90.00
_cell.angle_gamma   90.00
#
_symmetry.space_group_name_H-M   'P 1'
#
loop_
_entity.id
_entity.type
_entity.pdbx_description
1 polymer ?
#
loop_
_entity_poly.entity_id
_entity_poly.type
_entity_poly.pdbx_seq_one_letter_code
_entity_poly.pdbx_strand_id
1 'polypeptide(L)'
;MSTEDAKAYLSSREVPRLFECLMTGLMFHRPKDHIQYLIDCLEKVKTKSQAEITWNMFVEVRSTKTPLPPIDNGKRPPTRERPSTTETAIVTHTTNPLPPIGSNGLPNVPAIFIIGGPGSGKSSHAEQVAAKHPGWVSINLGQLLLAEIKNRSTDEKWKAVKDLVVNGELAPEEVTLELLHDILKHNTQAEGFIIQGFPRDMEQAKEFEKKISKVDAVLLLDCEENNLIDKFQRQDKSRNEKDISANTFARRIATFKEKTLPVLKYFDDAGKLFVVNGDKSEEEVQEELSYLFDTLISNLENGRIPTPPKGPRPTSTKMMARRLVTPPCTPPENSQHQTLKWPTVTYIPPPEIKVKDEGRLSHLPQAPVIFLAGGPGSGKGTQCAKVTARYHDIIHLSMGDILRKEITERGTVDDKWAMVTKLLREGDMAPVDITEELLINFMKQFPDARAFLVEGYPRDALQYENFNRNIGGHSYTILLDCDDQYLHARLVLRGDSGSERIDDNIPAIEKKLAFFAKHTLPLLKAIDDEHKLIVIDGDRDEAEVFYDIVKVIDYSLYGLQLDQEPNNKDLINVPVIFVLGGPGSGKGTQCANIVKKYGFTHLSSGDLLRDEVASGSERGKQLTEIMEKGDLVPLDIVLALMKDAMKVYAGVSKGFLIDGYPREKEQGIRFEQEVASAKFVLCFNVSDETMTKRLKDRAQYSGRVDDNDETIKKRLKTFHDVTQPVIDLYNSNGKLKMIDAEGTTDEVFEMVDKVFEEEKIPPSKDCFGKVVFVVGGPGSGKGTQCDLIVQKYGYTHLSSGDLLRAEVQSGSERGKQLTEIMQKGELVSLDTVLQLLKEAMLKKVVSSKGFLIDGYPRELEQGVRFEQEICAPQFVLYFDVSDETMTKRLLGRAETSGRADDNAETIKQRLVTFHDVTTPVIDYYTKQQKVVQVSAEKGKDEVFVEVQKVFDEVEANEAALKSSKVIFVIGGPGSGKGTQCANIVKDYGFCHLSSGDLLRDEVKSGSERGKRLNAIMEKGDLVPLEEVLQLMKNAMVSNLTKTNCFLVDGYPRELEQGLKFEKEVAPCTNVLYFDVSDETMTSRLLERGKSSGRVDDNEVTIKKRLQTFHNQTKPVIDYYKRFGKVCQISAESGIDEVYVEVKKFMETKQW
;
A
#
# COMPACT_ATOMS: atom_id res chain seq x y z
N MET A 1 21.39 -14.26 44.80
CA MET A 1 22.46 -13.54 44.09
C MET A 1 21.85 -12.31 43.46
N SER A 2 22.35 -11.13 43.81
CA SER A 2 22.09 -9.89 43.10
C SER A 2 22.76 -9.91 41.71
N THR A 3 22.40 -8.97 40.83
CA THR A 3 23.03 -8.80 39.51
C THR A 3 24.54 -8.55 39.62
N GLU A 4 24.97 -7.91 40.71
CA GLU A 4 26.37 -7.68 41.03
C GLU A 4 27.05 -8.96 41.52
N ASP A 5 26.39 -9.77 42.33
CA ASP A 5 26.91 -11.09 42.74
C ASP A 5 27.06 -12.02 41.53
N ALA A 6 26.14 -11.96 40.56
CA ALA A 6 26.21 -12.72 39.31
C ALA A 6 27.37 -12.26 38.43
N LYS A 7 27.58 -10.95 38.27
CA LYS A 7 28.74 -10.42 37.54
C LYS A 7 30.05 -10.76 38.23
N ALA A 8 30.12 -10.66 39.56
CA ALA A 8 31.28 -11.04 40.34
C ALA A 8 31.56 -12.55 40.25
N TYR A 9 30.53 -13.39 40.31
CA TYR A 9 30.65 -14.84 40.15
C TYR A 9 31.14 -15.23 38.75
N LEU A 10 30.56 -14.66 37.70
CA LEU A 10 30.95 -14.94 36.31
C LEU A 10 32.38 -14.44 36.00
N SER A 11 32.76 -13.28 36.54
CA SER A 11 34.08 -12.69 36.35
C SER A 11 35.15 -13.45 37.15
N SER A 12 34.91 -13.76 38.43
CA SER A 12 35.85 -14.52 39.28
C SER A 12 36.08 -15.96 38.82
N ARG A 13 35.15 -16.54 38.05
CA ARG A 13 35.27 -17.87 37.44
C ARG A 13 35.76 -17.83 35.98
N GLU A 14 36.05 -16.65 35.43
CA GLU A 14 36.42 -16.41 34.02
C GLU A 14 35.47 -17.09 33.00
N VAL A 15 34.18 -17.22 33.34
CA VAL A 15 33.18 -17.87 32.49
C VAL A 15 33.07 -17.23 31.09
N PRO A 16 33.14 -15.88 30.95
CA PRO A 16 33.14 -15.25 29.62
C PRO A 16 34.31 -15.72 28.73
N ARG A 17 35.48 -15.95 29.31
CA ARG A 17 36.69 -16.36 28.59
C ARG A 17 36.65 -17.84 28.18
N LEU A 18 36.08 -18.69 29.03
CA LEU A 18 35.77 -20.08 28.68
C LEU A 18 34.76 -20.14 27.53
N PHE A 19 33.72 -19.31 27.60
CA PHE A 19 32.71 -19.22 26.54
C PHE A 19 33.32 -18.73 25.22
N GLU A 20 34.15 -17.68 25.26
CA GLU A 20 34.86 -17.16 24.10
C GLU A 20 35.79 -18.20 23.45
N CYS A 21 36.51 -18.98 24.25
CA CYS A 21 37.36 -20.08 23.80
C CYS A 21 36.56 -21.17 23.06
N LEU A 22 35.45 -21.63 23.66
CA LEU A 22 34.58 -22.65 23.08
C LEU A 22 33.92 -22.18 21.79
N MET A 23 33.42 -20.94 21.78
CA MET A 23 32.78 -20.34 20.61
C MET A 23 33.76 -20.12 19.47
N THR A 24 34.98 -19.67 19.77
CA THR A 24 36.05 -19.54 18.76
C THR A 24 36.37 -20.88 18.11
N GLY A 25 36.52 -21.94 18.92
CA GLY A 25 36.73 -23.29 18.40
C GLY A 25 35.59 -23.78 17.51
N LEU A 26 34.34 -23.53 17.90
CA LEU A 26 33.15 -23.93 17.15
C LEU A 26 33.02 -23.17 15.83
N MET A 27 33.29 -21.86 15.85
CA MET A 27 33.27 -21.00 14.66
C MET A 27 34.39 -21.33 13.68
N PHE A 28 35.57 -21.71 14.18
CA PHE A 28 36.73 -22.05 13.37
C PHE A 28 36.57 -23.40 12.67
N HIS A 29 36.17 -24.45 13.40
CA HIS A 29 36.10 -25.81 12.84
C HIS A 29 34.74 -26.15 12.20
N ARG A 30 33.67 -25.43 12.54
CA ARG A 30 32.29 -25.65 12.05
C ARG A 30 31.89 -27.14 11.98
N PRO A 31 32.01 -27.88 13.09
CA PRO A 31 31.71 -29.31 13.13
C PRO A 31 30.23 -29.57 12.83
N LYS A 32 29.92 -30.69 12.16
CA LYS A 32 28.54 -31.08 11.83
C LYS A 32 27.68 -31.41 13.06
N ASP A 33 28.30 -31.88 14.15
CA ASP A 33 27.66 -32.07 15.46
C ASP A 33 28.29 -31.13 16.48
N HIS A 34 27.59 -30.04 16.74
CA HIS A 34 28.12 -28.90 17.47
C HIS A 34 28.03 -29.11 18.98
N ILE A 35 27.08 -29.94 19.45
CA ILE A 35 26.92 -30.26 20.86
C ILE A 35 28.02 -31.23 21.30
N GLN A 36 28.24 -32.31 20.54
CA GLN A 36 29.30 -33.28 20.88
C GLN A 36 30.68 -32.61 20.86
N TYR A 37 30.95 -31.74 19.88
CA TYR A 37 32.20 -30.99 19.82
C TYR A 37 32.43 -30.08 21.05
N LEU A 38 31.39 -29.39 21.54
CA LEU A 38 31.50 -28.56 22.75
C LEU A 38 31.74 -29.41 24.01
N ILE A 39 31.11 -30.59 24.10
CA ILE A 39 31.33 -31.53 25.21
C ILE A 39 32.79 -31.97 25.23
N ASP A 40 33.35 -32.37 24.08
CA ASP A 40 34.75 -32.80 23.98
C ASP A 40 35.74 -31.67 24.31
N CYS A 41 35.44 -30.44 23.89
CA CYS A 41 36.23 -29.26 24.24
C CYS A 41 36.18 -28.97 25.75
N LEU A 42 35.01 -29.09 26.38
CA LEU A 42 34.86 -28.92 27.83
C LEU A 42 35.60 -30.01 28.61
N GLU A 43 35.62 -31.26 28.16
CA GLU A 43 36.42 -32.33 28.79
C GLU A 43 37.92 -32.03 28.71
N LYS A 44 38.41 -31.54 27.57
CA LYS A 44 39.81 -31.12 27.41
C LYS A 44 40.17 -29.98 28.35
N VAL A 45 39.27 -29.02 28.55
CA VAL A 45 39.50 -27.89 29.48
C VAL A 45 39.48 -28.34 30.94
N LYS A 46 38.63 -29.29 31.32
CA LYS A 46 38.55 -29.81 32.70
C LYS A 46 39.87 -30.40 33.22
N THR A 47 40.75 -30.83 32.32
CA THR A 47 42.07 -31.41 32.68
C THR A 47 43.18 -30.36 32.82
N LYS A 48 42.90 -29.08 32.56
CA LYS A 48 43.88 -27.98 32.58
C LYS A 48 43.60 -26.95 33.68
N SER A 49 44.64 -26.24 34.11
CA SER A 49 44.51 -25.17 35.10
C SER A 49 43.84 -23.93 34.50
N GLN A 50 43.09 -23.17 35.31
CA GLN A 50 42.23 -22.07 34.84
C GLN A 50 43.01 -20.95 34.12
N ALA A 51 44.30 -20.77 34.43
CA ALA A 51 45.18 -19.79 33.79
C ALA A 51 45.65 -20.19 32.38
N GLU A 52 45.48 -21.45 31.98
CA GLU A 52 45.89 -21.96 30.66
C GLU A 52 44.79 -21.85 29.58
N ILE A 53 43.59 -21.39 29.95
CA ILE A 53 42.47 -21.27 29.02
C ILE A 53 42.61 -19.96 28.24
N THR A 54 43.06 -20.04 26.99
CA THR A 54 43.12 -18.91 26.06
C THR A 54 42.04 -19.01 24.99
N TRP A 55 41.62 -17.87 24.44
CA TRP A 55 40.54 -17.78 23.44
C TRP A 55 40.80 -18.64 22.19
N ASN A 56 42.06 -18.89 21.83
CA ASN A 56 42.48 -19.64 20.65
C ASN A 56 42.86 -21.12 20.92
N MET A 57 42.62 -21.64 22.12
CA MET A 57 43.11 -22.97 22.55
C MET A 57 42.68 -24.14 21.65
N PHE A 58 41.55 -24.03 20.94
CA PHE A 58 41.06 -25.05 20.01
C PHE A 58 41.32 -24.72 18.53
N VAL A 59 42.04 -23.66 18.24
CA VAL A 59 42.37 -23.22 16.88
C VAL A 59 43.78 -23.70 16.55
N GLU A 60 43.90 -24.62 15.59
CA GLU A 60 45.22 -25.05 15.11
C GLU A 60 45.85 -23.94 14.25
N VAL A 61 46.85 -23.25 14.81
CA VAL A 61 47.69 -22.34 14.04
C VAL A 61 48.65 -23.17 13.21
N ARG A 62 48.39 -23.31 11.90
CA ARG A 62 49.37 -23.89 10.97
C ARG A 62 50.61 -23.00 10.93
N SER A 63 51.63 -23.40 11.67
CA SER A 63 52.99 -22.92 11.48
C SER A 63 53.61 -23.66 10.30
N THR A 64 53.72 -23.00 9.15
CA THR A 64 54.67 -23.42 8.13
C THR A 64 55.98 -22.70 8.38
N LYS A 65 56.78 -23.24 9.31
CA LYS A 65 58.23 -23.05 9.32
C LYS A 65 58.88 -24.32 8.78
N THR A 66 59.65 -24.18 7.71
CA THR A 66 60.91 -24.91 7.54
C THR A 66 61.98 -23.90 7.08
N PRO A 67 63.24 -24.06 7.52
CA PRO A 67 64.01 -22.97 8.13
C PRO A 67 65.25 -22.58 7.32
N LEU A 68 65.69 -21.33 7.50
CA LEU A 68 67.03 -20.87 7.16
C LEU A 68 68.06 -21.39 8.18
N PRO A 69 69.30 -21.70 7.76
CA PRO A 69 70.48 -21.69 8.63
C PRO A 69 71.54 -20.67 8.17
N PRO A 70 72.54 -20.30 8.99
CA PRO A 70 72.52 -19.98 10.41
C PRO A 70 73.07 -18.55 10.70
N ILE A 71 72.78 -18.02 11.88
CA ILE A 71 73.30 -16.74 12.39
C ILE A 71 74.70 -16.94 12.97
N ASP A 72 75.61 -15.99 12.77
CA ASP A 72 76.66 -15.76 13.75
C ASP A 72 76.90 -14.27 14.07
N ASN A 73 76.96 -14.04 15.39
CA ASN A 73 77.54 -12.94 16.16
C ASN A 73 77.03 -11.49 16.06
N GLY A 74 76.21 -11.14 17.05
CA GLY A 74 76.73 -10.23 18.09
C GLY A 74 76.02 -8.89 18.33
N LYS A 75 75.41 -8.82 19.53
CA LYS A 75 75.19 -7.63 20.40
C LYS A 75 74.04 -6.65 20.09
N ARG A 76 73.35 -6.33 21.19
CA ARG A 76 72.17 -5.47 21.38
C ARG A 76 72.30 -4.05 20.82
N PRO A 77 71.19 -3.37 20.48
CA PRO A 77 71.16 -1.92 20.31
C PRO A 77 71.03 -1.20 21.67
N PRO A 78 71.62 0.01 21.81
CA PRO A 78 71.16 1.00 22.76
C PRO A 78 70.55 2.24 22.07
N THR A 79 69.39 2.65 22.61
CA THR A 79 68.91 4.02 22.85
C THR A 79 69.13 5.15 21.84
N ARG A 80 68.01 5.54 21.23
CA ARG A 80 67.39 6.89 21.18
C ARG A 80 68.22 8.08 21.69
N GLU A 81 68.56 9.00 20.79
CA GLU A 81 68.62 10.45 21.03
C GLU A 81 68.10 11.22 19.78
N ARG A 82 67.31 12.27 20.01
CA ARG A 82 66.96 13.36 19.06
C ARG A 82 68.08 14.44 19.19
N PRO A 83 68.37 15.37 18.23
CA PRO A 83 67.39 16.12 17.40
C PRO A 83 67.94 16.66 16.04
N SER A 84 67.15 17.57 15.43
CA SER A 84 67.56 18.67 14.53
C SER A 84 67.37 18.50 13.01
N THR A 85 67.25 19.68 12.42
CA THR A 85 66.70 20.11 11.13
C THR A 85 67.57 19.79 9.91
N THR A 86 67.00 20.10 8.73
CA THR A 86 67.63 20.43 7.43
C THR A 86 67.90 19.29 6.44
N GLU A 87 67.17 19.39 5.32
CA GLU A 87 67.54 19.15 3.92
C GLU A 87 68.30 17.87 3.48
N THR A 88 67.60 17.15 2.58
CA THR A 88 68.07 16.43 1.37
C THR A 88 69.26 15.48 1.46
N ALA A 89 69.00 14.20 1.19
CA ALA A 89 69.65 13.48 0.08
C ALA A 89 68.95 12.12 -0.24
N ILE A 90 68.38 12.07 -1.44
CA ILE A 90 68.54 11.01 -2.48
C ILE A 90 68.48 9.54 -2.02
N VAL A 91 67.42 8.83 -2.42
CA VAL A 91 67.40 7.36 -2.54
C VAL A 91 66.72 6.92 -3.84
N THR A 92 67.57 6.56 -4.80
CA THR A 92 67.49 5.52 -5.84
C THR A 92 66.13 5.15 -6.47
N HIS A 93 65.99 5.52 -7.76
CA HIS A 93 64.98 5.02 -8.69
C HIS A 93 65.11 3.50 -8.90
N THR A 94 64.04 2.76 -8.59
CA THR A 94 63.72 1.52 -9.29
C THR A 94 62.81 1.89 -10.45
N THR A 95 63.26 1.62 -11.68
CA THR A 95 62.58 2.03 -12.91
C THR A 95 61.45 1.05 -13.23
N ASN A 96 60.26 1.29 -12.67
CA ASN A 96 59.02 0.79 -13.26
C ASN A 96 58.79 1.50 -14.61
N PRO A 97 58.29 0.82 -15.66
CA PRO A 97 57.96 1.48 -16.91
C PRO A 97 56.92 2.57 -16.67
N LEU A 98 57.08 3.71 -17.34
CA LEU A 98 56.17 4.85 -17.21
C LEU A 98 54.72 4.43 -17.51
N PRO A 99 53.74 4.88 -16.70
CA PRO A 99 52.34 4.60 -16.99
C PRO A 99 51.94 5.13 -18.37
N PRO A 100 51.04 4.45 -19.10
CA PRO A 100 50.55 4.92 -20.38
C PRO A 100 49.87 6.29 -20.22
N ILE A 101 50.26 7.25 -21.05
CA ILE A 101 49.65 8.59 -21.09
C ILE A 101 48.39 8.51 -21.97
N GLY A 102 47.26 8.95 -21.43
CA GLY A 102 45.98 9.01 -22.16
C GLY A 102 45.97 10.07 -23.26
N SER A 103 44.93 10.06 -24.11
CA SER A 103 44.76 11.03 -25.21
C SER A 103 44.76 12.50 -24.76
N ASN A 104 44.49 12.77 -23.49
CA ASN A 104 44.40 14.10 -22.90
C ASN A 104 45.75 14.59 -22.33
N GLY A 105 46.84 13.83 -22.50
CA GLY A 105 48.18 14.18 -22.01
C GLY A 105 48.39 13.95 -20.50
N LEU A 106 47.46 13.28 -19.83
CA LEU A 106 47.51 12.90 -18.41
C LEU A 106 47.83 11.40 -18.24
N PRO A 107 48.41 10.98 -17.09
CA PRO A 107 48.64 9.56 -16.81
C PRO A 107 47.32 8.79 -16.71
N ASN A 108 47.19 7.69 -17.46
CA ASN A 108 46.01 6.82 -17.40
C ASN A 108 46.17 5.79 -16.27
N VAL A 109 46.10 6.29 -15.04
CA VAL A 109 46.27 5.50 -13.81
C VAL A 109 45.04 5.66 -12.90
N PRO A 110 44.81 4.73 -11.95
CA PRO A 110 43.60 4.76 -11.15
C PRO A 110 43.45 6.01 -10.29
N ALA A 111 42.23 6.52 -10.18
CA ALA A 111 41.89 7.65 -9.32
C ALA A 111 40.88 7.24 -8.23
N ILE A 112 41.28 7.41 -6.97
CA ILE A 112 40.47 7.08 -5.78
C ILE A 112 40.15 8.35 -5.01
N PHE A 113 38.88 8.59 -4.73
CA PHE A 113 38.44 9.73 -3.92
C PHE A 113 38.30 9.35 -2.45
N ILE A 114 38.80 10.20 -1.56
CA ILE A 114 38.50 10.10 -0.12
C ILE A 114 37.61 11.28 0.27
N ILE A 115 36.34 10.98 0.53
CA ILE A 115 35.29 11.96 0.82
C ILE A 115 34.90 11.84 2.29
N GLY A 116 34.70 12.99 2.94
CA GLY A 116 34.27 13.03 4.34
C GLY A 116 34.09 14.47 4.80
N GLY A 117 33.26 14.68 5.82
CA GLY A 117 32.96 16.00 6.37
C GLY A 117 34.23 16.75 6.84
N PRO A 118 34.17 18.08 7.02
CA PRO A 118 35.24 18.83 7.67
C PRO A 118 35.52 18.25 9.07
N GLY A 119 36.78 17.96 9.41
CA GLY A 119 37.14 17.36 10.70
C GLY A 119 37.10 15.83 10.78
N SER A 120 36.67 15.12 9.71
CA SER A 120 36.65 13.64 9.64
C SER A 120 38.04 12.97 9.65
N GLY A 121 39.13 13.75 9.59
CA GLY A 121 40.48 13.21 9.53
C GLY A 121 40.94 12.75 8.13
N LYS A 122 40.13 12.92 7.07
CA LYS A 122 40.47 12.46 5.70
C LYS A 122 41.91 12.74 5.25
N SER A 123 42.41 13.95 5.48
CA SER A 123 43.80 14.35 5.15
C SER A 123 44.85 13.45 5.78
N SER A 124 44.73 13.23 7.09
CA SER A 124 45.67 12.41 7.86
C SER A 124 45.68 10.97 7.36
N HIS A 125 44.49 10.39 7.16
CA HIS A 125 44.38 8.99 6.78
C HIS A 125 44.90 8.74 5.36
N ALA A 126 44.57 9.64 4.43
CA ALA A 126 45.01 9.55 3.04
C ALA A 126 46.52 9.72 2.87
N GLU A 127 47.16 10.60 3.66
CA GLU A 127 48.62 10.75 3.69
C GLU A 127 49.29 9.48 4.22
N GLN A 128 48.73 8.86 5.27
CA GLN A 128 49.23 7.59 5.82
C GLN A 128 49.03 6.42 4.86
N VAL A 129 47.91 6.37 4.13
CA VAL A 129 47.69 5.37 3.07
C VAL A 129 48.72 5.55 1.96
N ALA A 130 48.88 6.75 1.41
CA ALA A 130 49.88 7.01 0.37
C ALA A 130 51.32 6.68 0.81
N ALA A 131 51.68 6.96 2.07
CA ALA A 131 53.00 6.62 2.61
C ALA A 131 53.28 5.10 2.68
N LYS A 132 52.23 4.27 2.79
CA LYS A 132 52.34 2.80 2.75
C LYS A 132 52.39 2.22 1.34
N HIS A 133 52.04 3.01 0.31
CA HIS A 133 51.97 2.58 -1.09
C HIS A 133 52.92 3.40 -1.97
N PRO A 134 54.21 3.00 -2.09
CA PRO A 134 55.16 3.64 -2.99
C PRO A 134 54.59 3.69 -4.41
N GLY A 135 54.60 4.87 -5.03
CA GLY A 135 54.02 5.10 -6.36
C GLY A 135 52.66 5.79 -6.37
N TRP A 136 51.92 5.77 -5.26
CA TRP A 136 50.64 6.50 -5.14
C TRP A 136 50.83 7.93 -4.62
N VAL A 137 50.17 8.89 -5.27
CA VAL A 137 50.27 10.31 -4.92
C VAL A 137 48.97 10.81 -4.28
N SER A 138 49.07 11.35 -3.07
CA SER A 138 47.94 12.00 -2.37
C SER A 138 47.86 13.48 -2.72
N ILE A 139 46.70 13.91 -3.21
CA ILE A 139 46.41 15.28 -3.64
C ILE A 139 45.36 15.87 -2.70
N ASN A 140 45.77 16.84 -1.89
CA ASN A 140 44.87 17.61 -1.03
C ASN A 140 44.49 18.93 -1.70
N LEU A 141 43.38 18.96 -2.43
CA LEU A 141 42.99 20.14 -3.22
C LEU A 141 42.81 21.38 -2.34
N GLY A 142 42.35 21.22 -1.09
CA GLY A 142 42.19 22.32 -0.16
C GLY A 142 43.52 23.00 0.21
N GLN A 143 44.58 22.21 0.46
CA GLN A 143 45.91 22.76 0.76
C GLN A 143 46.55 23.40 -0.47
N LEU A 144 46.35 22.80 -1.65
CA LEU A 144 46.89 23.32 -2.91
C LEU A 144 46.29 24.67 -3.27
N LEU A 145 44.96 24.82 -3.12
CA LEU A 145 44.29 26.11 -3.28
C LEU A 145 44.87 27.17 -2.32
N LEU A 146 45.08 26.82 -1.05
CA LEU A 146 45.65 27.74 -0.07
C LEU A 146 47.11 28.10 -0.38
N ALA A 147 47.91 27.17 -0.88
CA ALA A 147 49.29 27.40 -1.30
C ALA A 147 49.34 28.37 -2.49
N GLU A 148 48.46 28.18 -3.48
CA GLU A 148 48.43 29.01 -4.68
C GLU A 148 47.89 30.42 -4.41
N ILE A 149 46.88 30.54 -3.53
CA ILE A 149 46.43 31.83 -2.98
C ILE A 149 47.59 32.60 -2.33
N LYS A 150 48.47 31.91 -1.60
CA LYS A 150 49.61 32.54 -0.93
C LYS A 150 50.68 32.98 -1.93
N ASN A 151 50.99 32.13 -2.91
CA ASN A 151 52.02 32.38 -3.93
C ASN A 151 51.61 33.46 -4.94
N ARG A 152 50.31 33.59 -5.24
CA ARG A 152 49.76 34.56 -6.21
C ARG A 152 48.92 35.66 -5.55
N SER A 153 49.28 36.03 -4.32
CA SER A 153 48.51 36.98 -3.49
C SER A 153 48.35 38.40 -4.07
N THR A 154 49.09 38.74 -5.13
CA THR A 154 48.98 40.01 -5.85
C THR A 154 47.97 39.98 -7.01
N ASP A 155 47.53 38.81 -7.47
CA ASP A 155 46.57 38.61 -8.57
C ASP A 155 45.12 38.80 -8.10
N GLU A 156 44.33 39.61 -8.80
CA GLU A 156 42.92 39.87 -8.47
C GLU A 156 42.06 38.60 -8.53
N LYS A 157 42.32 37.67 -9.47
CA LYS A 157 41.63 36.38 -9.55
C LYS A 157 41.82 35.60 -8.25
N TRP A 158 43.05 35.55 -7.74
CA TRP A 158 43.39 34.79 -6.53
C TRP A 158 42.98 35.48 -5.23
N LYS A 159 42.81 36.80 -5.23
CA LYS A 159 42.15 37.52 -4.12
C LYS A 159 40.67 37.14 -4.00
N ALA A 160 39.93 37.09 -5.11
CA ALA A 160 38.53 36.65 -5.08
C ALA A 160 38.42 35.19 -4.61
N VAL A 161 39.28 34.29 -5.09
CA VAL A 161 39.31 32.89 -4.63
C VAL A 161 39.67 32.79 -3.14
N LYS A 162 40.59 33.63 -2.65
CA LYS A 162 40.92 33.70 -1.22
C LYS A 162 39.71 34.06 -0.36
N ASP A 163 38.94 35.07 -0.76
CA ASP A 163 37.78 35.54 0.01
C ASP A 163 36.70 34.45 0.07
N LEU A 164 36.42 33.78 -1.04
CA LEU A 164 35.49 32.63 -1.09
C LEU A 164 35.93 31.51 -0.13
N VAL A 165 37.20 31.10 -0.20
CA VAL A 165 37.72 29.98 0.61
C VAL A 165 37.74 30.30 2.11
N VAL A 166 38.06 31.53 2.49
CA VAL A 166 38.05 32.02 3.88
C VAL A 166 36.63 32.08 4.44
N ASN A 167 35.65 32.50 3.63
CA ASN A 167 34.24 32.56 4.02
C ASN A 167 33.53 31.19 4.07
N GLY A 168 34.25 30.13 3.70
CA GLY A 168 33.76 28.75 3.74
C GLY A 168 33.03 28.31 2.48
N GLU A 169 33.10 29.11 1.41
CA GLU A 169 32.48 28.86 0.12
C GLU A 169 33.37 27.99 -0.78
N LEU A 170 32.79 27.49 -1.88
CA LEU A 170 33.50 26.68 -2.87
C LEU A 170 34.34 27.57 -3.79
N ALA A 171 35.58 27.15 -4.06
CA ALA A 171 36.36 27.79 -5.12
C ALA A 171 35.72 27.49 -6.49
N PRO A 172 35.78 28.44 -7.46
CA PRO A 172 35.22 28.23 -8.79
C PRO A 172 35.73 26.94 -9.45
N GLU A 173 34.85 26.26 -10.16
CA GLU A 173 35.13 24.95 -10.74
C GLU A 173 36.29 24.99 -11.74
N GLU A 174 36.39 26.04 -12.55
CA GLU A 174 37.48 26.17 -13.51
C GLU A 174 38.84 26.22 -12.82
N VAL A 175 38.92 26.91 -11.67
CA VAL A 175 40.15 27.01 -10.88
C VAL A 175 40.51 25.68 -10.24
N THR A 176 39.53 24.95 -9.71
CA THR A 176 39.77 23.66 -9.06
C THR A 176 40.17 22.57 -10.04
N LEU A 177 39.52 22.51 -11.21
CA LEU A 177 39.86 21.57 -12.28
C LEU A 177 41.21 21.90 -12.94
N GLU A 178 41.51 23.19 -13.18
CA GLU A 178 42.81 23.63 -13.72
C GLU A 178 43.96 23.22 -12.80
N LEU A 179 43.82 23.49 -11.50
CA LEU A 179 44.83 23.12 -10.49
C LEU A 179 45.02 21.61 -10.39
N LEU A 180 43.92 20.84 -10.42
CA LEU A 180 43.97 19.39 -10.37
C LEU A 180 44.61 18.81 -11.64
N HIS A 181 44.24 19.32 -12.82
CA HIS A 181 44.81 18.93 -14.10
C HIS A 181 46.32 19.19 -14.15
N ASP A 182 46.77 20.37 -13.71
CA ASP A 182 48.20 20.70 -13.68
C ASP A 182 48.98 19.76 -12.77
N ILE A 183 48.48 19.44 -11.58
CA ILE A 183 49.18 18.56 -10.64
C ILE A 183 49.27 17.13 -11.17
N LEU A 184 48.19 16.62 -11.76
CA LEU A 184 48.20 15.30 -12.39
C LEU A 184 49.19 15.24 -13.56
N LYS A 185 49.29 16.33 -14.34
CA LYS A 185 50.24 16.44 -15.46
C LYS A 185 51.70 16.47 -15.02
N HIS A 186 52.01 17.05 -13.86
CA HIS A 186 53.38 17.10 -13.34
C HIS A 186 53.81 15.80 -12.63
N ASN A 187 52.86 14.94 -12.25
CA ASN A 187 53.12 13.67 -11.58
C ASN A 187 53.01 12.46 -12.54
N THR A 188 53.74 12.52 -13.65
CA THR A 188 53.70 11.47 -14.70
C THR A 188 54.24 10.11 -14.27
N GLN A 189 54.95 10.05 -13.14
CA GLN A 189 55.50 8.82 -12.57
C GLN A 189 54.53 8.11 -11.59
N ALA A 190 53.37 8.70 -11.30
CA ALA A 190 52.44 8.15 -10.33
C ALA A 190 51.77 6.88 -10.86
N GLU A 191 51.68 5.85 -10.01
CA GLU A 191 50.98 4.59 -10.29
C GLU A 191 49.48 4.67 -9.96
N GLY A 192 49.06 5.70 -9.22
CA GLY A 192 47.67 6.01 -8.90
C GLY A 192 47.54 7.30 -8.09
N PHE A 193 46.34 7.86 -8.05
CA PHE A 193 46.06 9.12 -7.35
C PHE A 193 45.01 8.95 -6.26
N ILE A 194 45.29 9.50 -5.07
CA ILE A 194 44.33 9.66 -3.98
C ILE A 194 43.93 11.13 -3.93
N ILE A 195 42.69 11.46 -4.31
CA ILE A 195 42.23 12.84 -4.38
C ILE A 195 41.30 13.14 -3.20
N GLN A 196 41.58 14.24 -2.52
CA GLN A 196 40.87 14.64 -1.31
C GLN A 196 40.34 16.06 -1.38
N GLY A 197 39.18 16.28 -0.75
CA GLY A 197 38.52 17.59 -0.76
C GLY A 197 37.95 17.96 -2.13
N PHE A 198 37.74 16.95 -2.99
CA PHE A 198 37.14 16.98 -4.31
C PHE A 198 36.54 15.58 -4.58
N PRO A 199 35.43 15.45 -5.32
CA PRO A 199 34.51 16.51 -5.75
C PRO A 199 33.72 17.05 -4.56
N ARG A 200 33.28 18.31 -4.63
CA ARG A 200 32.45 18.96 -3.60
C ARG A 200 30.99 19.11 -4.02
N ASP A 201 30.70 18.95 -5.30
CA ASP A 201 29.37 18.95 -5.89
C ASP A 201 29.31 17.99 -7.10
N MET A 202 28.12 17.86 -7.67
CA MET A 202 27.85 16.93 -8.78
C MET A 202 28.52 17.37 -10.09
N GLU A 203 28.71 18.67 -10.30
CA GLU A 203 29.28 19.20 -11.54
C GLU A 203 30.77 18.85 -11.62
N GLN A 204 31.50 19.09 -10.52
CA GLN A 204 32.90 18.69 -10.36
C GLN A 204 33.12 17.19 -10.59
N ALA A 205 32.21 16.34 -10.10
CA ALA A 205 32.30 14.90 -10.29
C ALA A 205 32.18 14.50 -11.78
N LYS A 206 31.22 15.10 -12.49
CA LYS A 206 30.98 14.85 -13.92
C LYS A 206 32.10 15.41 -14.80
N GLU A 207 32.54 16.62 -14.53
CA GLU A 207 33.60 17.27 -15.30
C GLU A 207 34.96 16.60 -15.07
N PHE A 208 35.22 16.04 -13.88
CA PHE A 208 36.39 15.18 -13.66
C PHE A 208 36.37 13.93 -14.54
N GLU A 209 35.27 13.17 -14.54
CA GLU A 209 35.13 11.95 -15.37
C GLU A 209 35.20 12.25 -16.87
N LYS A 210 34.76 13.46 -17.28
CA LYS A 210 34.74 13.90 -18.67
C LYS A 210 36.09 14.44 -19.16
N LYS A 211 36.77 15.28 -18.38
CA LYS A 211 37.97 16.02 -18.82
C LYS A 211 39.28 15.46 -18.29
N ILE A 212 39.27 14.86 -17.09
CA ILE A 212 40.49 14.51 -16.36
C ILE A 212 40.75 13.00 -16.40
N SER A 213 39.96 12.20 -15.69
CA SER A 213 40.13 10.75 -15.63
C SER A 213 38.86 10.07 -15.12
N LYS A 214 38.72 8.76 -15.37
CA LYS A 214 37.68 7.97 -14.72
C LYS A 214 37.92 7.91 -13.21
N VAL A 215 36.84 7.78 -12.44
CA VAL A 215 36.92 7.49 -11.00
C VAL A 215 36.82 5.98 -10.80
N ASP A 216 37.79 5.38 -10.12
CA ASP A 216 37.83 3.93 -9.91
C ASP A 216 37.20 3.49 -8.59
N ALA A 217 37.30 4.32 -7.54
CA ALA A 217 36.62 4.09 -6.27
C ALA A 217 36.43 5.38 -5.46
N VAL A 218 35.43 5.39 -4.59
CA VAL A 218 35.16 6.46 -3.62
C VAL A 218 35.09 5.87 -2.23
N LEU A 219 35.98 6.31 -1.33
CA LEU A 219 36.01 5.95 0.08
C LEU A 219 35.35 7.08 0.90
N LEU A 220 34.20 6.80 1.51
CA LEU A 220 33.50 7.71 2.40
C LEU A 220 33.90 7.47 3.85
N LEU A 221 34.41 8.50 4.53
CA LEU A 221 34.50 8.56 5.98
C LEU A 221 33.17 9.09 6.55
N ASP A 222 32.31 8.17 6.98
CA ASP A 222 30.99 8.47 7.56
C ASP A 222 31.14 8.81 9.05
N CYS A 223 30.92 10.07 9.41
CA CYS A 223 31.01 10.55 10.79
C CYS A 223 29.71 11.25 11.17
N GLU A 224 29.23 11.02 12.39
CA GLU A 224 28.14 11.82 12.95
C GLU A 224 28.53 13.29 13.10
N GLU A 225 27.61 14.20 12.76
CA GLU A 225 27.84 15.64 12.80
C GLU A 225 28.27 16.15 14.18
N ASN A 226 27.68 15.60 15.26
CA ASN A 226 28.05 15.97 16.62
C ASN A 226 29.52 15.61 16.93
N ASN A 227 30.00 14.48 16.39
CA ASN A 227 31.38 14.05 16.55
C ASN A 227 32.33 14.90 15.69
N LEU A 228 31.91 15.34 14.50
CA LEU A 228 32.68 16.29 13.68
C LEU A 228 32.84 17.65 14.40
N ILE A 229 31.78 18.14 15.03
CA ILE A 229 31.80 19.39 15.81
C ILE A 229 32.70 19.25 17.04
N ASP A 230 32.59 18.14 17.79
CA ASP A 230 33.44 17.90 18.98
C ASP A 230 34.92 17.71 18.60
N LYS A 231 35.22 16.96 17.52
CA LYS A 231 36.59 16.84 16.98
C LYS A 231 37.16 18.21 16.57
N PHE A 232 36.35 19.08 15.96
CA PHE A 232 36.77 20.44 15.61
C PHE A 232 37.03 21.32 16.84
N GLN A 233 36.13 21.32 17.82
CA GLN A 233 36.28 22.10 19.06
C GLN A 233 37.48 21.65 19.90
N ARG A 234 37.82 20.36 19.90
CA ARG A 234 39.02 19.82 20.56
C ARG A 234 40.31 20.22 19.83
N GLN A 235 40.30 20.25 18.49
CA GLN A 235 41.45 20.69 17.70
C GLN A 235 41.71 22.20 17.79
N ASP A 236 40.65 23.02 17.89
CA ASP A 236 40.74 24.49 18.02
C ASP A 236 41.41 24.92 19.34
N LYS A 237 41.22 24.15 20.43
CA LYS A 237 41.93 24.35 21.70
C LYS A 237 43.44 24.06 21.63
N SER A 238 43.92 23.38 20.60
CA SER A 238 45.32 22.98 20.44
C SER A 238 46.11 23.82 19.43
N ARG A 239 45.43 24.58 18.57
CA ARG A 239 46.05 25.44 17.54
C ARG A 239 45.98 26.90 17.96
N ASN A 240 47.11 27.45 18.35
CA ASN A 240 47.27 28.87 18.67
C ASN A 240 47.36 29.75 17.40
N GLU A 241 46.56 29.43 16.37
CA GLU A 241 46.45 30.21 15.14
C GLU A 241 44.98 30.60 14.94
N LYS A 242 44.73 31.92 14.98
CA LYS A 242 43.53 32.55 14.42
C LYS A 242 43.32 32.02 13.00
N ASP A 243 42.12 31.54 12.64
CA ASP A 243 41.51 31.71 11.30
C ASP A 243 40.45 30.67 10.84
N ILE A 244 39.67 30.03 11.72
CA ILE A 244 38.41 29.42 11.26
C ILE A 244 37.29 29.75 12.23
N SER A 245 36.40 30.69 11.86
CA SER A 245 35.22 30.97 12.67
C SER A 245 34.33 29.71 12.76
N ALA A 246 33.67 29.48 13.89
CA ALA A 246 32.68 28.41 14.03
C ALA A 246 31.62 28.45 12.90
N ASN A 247 31.33 29.65 12.39
CA ASN A 247 30.43 29.89 11.26
C ASN A 247 31.01 29.33 9.94
N THR A 248 32.31 29.50 9.68
CA THR A 248 33.01 28.91 8.52
C THR A 248 32.99 27.38 8.56
N PHE A 249 33.17 26.79 9.75
CA PHE A 249 33.09 25.33 9.92
C PHE A 249 31.67 24.79 9.69
N ALA A 250 30.66 25.46 10.26
CA ALA A 250 29.25 25.12 10.04
C ALA A 250 28.85 25.22 8.56
N ARG A 251 29.27 26.28 7.86
CA ARG A 251 29.05 26.44 6.40
C ARG A 251 29.67 25.30 5.59
N ARG A 252 30.87 24.85 5.96
CA ARG A 252 31.52 23.72 5.28
C ARG A 252 30.82 22.38 5.55
N ILE A 253 30.22 22.18 6.74
CA ILE A 253 29.38 21.01 7.03
C ILE A 253 28.08 21.07 6.22
N ALA A 254 27.42 22.23 6.18
CA ALA A 254 26.20 22.42 5.40
C ALA A 254 26.46 22.16 3.90
N THR A 255 27.53 22.73 3.35
CA THR A 255 27.95 22.51 1.96
C THR A 255 28.24 21.03 1.68
N PHE A 256 28.90 20.34 2.61
CA PHE A 256 29.15 18.90 2.48
C PHE A 256 27.84 18.10 2.43
N LYS A 257 26.87 18.42 3.31
CA LYS A 257 25.57 17.75 3.35
C LYS A 257 24.73 17.99 2.11
N GLU A 258 24.69 19.23 1.65
CA GLU A 258 23.80 19.65 0.58
C GLU A 258 24.37 19.31 -0.79
N LYS A 259 25.66 19.58 -1.02
CA LYS A 259 26.28 19.50 -2.34
C LYS A 259 27.12 18.23 -2.52
N THR A 260 27.84 17.79 -1.49
CA THR A 260 28.75 16.64 -1.60
C THR A 260 28.05 15.29 -1.37
N LEU A 261 27.11 15.18 -0.43
CA LEU A 261 26.40 13.91 -0.18
C LEU A 261 25.63 13.37 -1.41
N PRO A 262 24.95 14.19 -2.23
CA PRO A 262 24.34 13.70 -3.47
C PRO A 262 25.33 13.05 -4.44
N VAL A 263 26.59 13.49 -4.43
CA VAL A 263 27.67 12.89 -5.25
C VAL A 263 27.96 11.45 -4.85
N LEU A 264 27.80 11.12 -3.56
CA LEU A 264 27.99 9.77 -3.07
C LEU A 264 26.95 8.82 -3.65
N LYS A 265 25.70 9.27 -3.81
CA LYS A 265 24.65 8.49 -4.47
C LYS A 265 25.00 8.20 -5.94
N TYR A 266 25.53 9.20 -6.65
CA TYR A 266 26.00 9.03 -8.03
C TYR A 266 27.07 7.93 -8.15
N PHE A 267 28.02 7.87 -7.22
CA PHE A 267 29.03 6.81 -7.21
C PHE A 267 28.56 5.47 -6.60
N ASP A 268 27.56 5.47 -5.71
CA ASP A 268 26.92 4.23 -5.18
C ASP A 268 26.10 3.53 -6.26
N ASP A 269 25.32 4.30 -7.04
CA ASP A 269 24.56 3.79 -8.18
C ASP A 269 25.50 3.21 -9.26
N ALA A 270 26.72 3.75 -9.38
CA ALA A 270 27.79 3.22 -10.23
C ALA A 270 28.57 2.05 -9.61
N GLY A 271 28.26 1.65 -8.37
CA GLY A 271 28.92 0.56 -7.66
C GLY A 271 30.34 0.86 -7.19
N LYS A 272 30.73 2.14 -7.08
CA LYS A 272 32.08 2.60 -6.78
C LYS A 272 32.26 3.11 -5.33
N LEU A 273 31.20 3.17 -4.53
CA LEU A 273 31.22 3.71 -3.16
C LEU A 273 31.56 2.65 -2.10
N PHE A 274 32.53 2.95 -1.24
CA PHE A 274 32.93 2.16 -0.08
C PHE A 274 32.81 3.04 1.16
N VAL A 275 32.10 2.59 2.18
CA VAL A 275 31.83 3.37 3.39
C VAL A 275 32.66 2.84 4.55
N VAL A 276 33.35 3.74 5.23
CA VAL A 276 34.12 3.49 6.45
C VAL A 276 33.49 4.29 7.59
N ASN A 277 33.24 3.64 8.73
CA ASN A 277 32.73 4.32 9.91
C ASN A 277 33.85 5.18 10.53
N GLY A 278 33.79 6.49 10.32
CA GLY A 278 34.76 7.48 10.79
C GLY A 278 34.56 7.96 12.24
N ASP A 279 33.58 7.41 12.96
CA ASP A 279 33.38 7.66 14.40
C ASP A 279 34.18 6.72 15.31
N LYS A 280 34.83 5.70 14.73
CA LYS A 280 35.81 4.83 15.42
C LYS A 280 37.08 5.59 15.82
N SER A 281 37.99 4.93 16.56
CA SER A 281 39.29 5.52 16.89
C SER A 281 40.12 5.76 15.62
N GLU A 282 41.05 6.73 15.64
CA GLU A 282 41.87 7.04 14.46
C GLU A 282 42.68 5.82 13.99
N GLU A 283 43.12 4.96 14.91
CA GLU A 283 43.81 3.71 14.59
C GLU A 283 42.90 2.72 13.86
N GLU A 284 41.67 2.51 14.34
CA GLU A 284 40.69 1.61 13.73
C GLU A 284 40.24 2.08 12.35
N VAL A 285 40.00 3.39 12.19
CA VAL A 285 39.66 3.99 10.89
C VAL A 285 40.82 3.84 9.91
N GLN A 286 42.06 4.02 10.36
CA GLN A 286 43.26 3.85 9.54
C GLN A 286 43.49 2.40 9.11
N GLU A 287 43.28 1.43 10.00
CA GLU A 287 43.39 0.00 9.68
C GLU A 287 42.35 -0.41 8.63
N GLU A 288 41.09 0.00 8.82
CA GLU A 288 39.99 -0.29 7.88
C GLU A 288 40.22 0.36 6.50
N LEU A 289 40.64 1.62 6.47
CA LEU A 289 40.99 2.30 5.21
C LEU A 289 42.19 1.64 4.52
N SER A 290 43.24 1.27 5.26
CA SER A 290 44.42 0.61 4.67
C SER A 290 44.01 -0.73 4.04
N TYR A 291 43.22 -1.54 4.75
CA TYR A 291 42.73 -2.83 4.25
C TYR A 291 41.84 -2.70 3.00
N LEU A 292 40.94 -1.72 2.99
CA LEU A 292 40.09 -1.45 1.82
C LEU A 292 40.93 -0.99 0.63
N PHE A 293 41.91 -0.12 0.86
CA PHE A 293 42.80 0.36 -0.19
C PHE A 293 43.67 -0.76 -0.77
N ASP A 294 44.25 -1.63 0.07
CA ASP A 294 44.97 -2.84 -0.34
C ASP A 294 44.11 -3.73 -1.25
N THR A 295 42.85 -3.93 -0.84
CA THR A 295 41.88 -4.76 -1.57
C THR A 295 41.50 -4.14 -2.92
N LEU A 296 41.33 -2.81 -2.96
CA LEU A 296 41.02 -2.06 -4.17
C LEU A 296 42.16 -2.14 -5.19
N ILE A 297 43.40 -1.90 -4.74
CA ILE A 297 44.59 -2.00 -5.61
C ILE A 297 44.69 -3.41 -6.17
N SER A 298 44.59 -4.45 -5.33
CA SER A 298 44.68 -5.84 -5.80
C SER A 298 43.61 -6.18 -6.83
N ASN A 299 42.38 -5.67 -6.69
CA ASN A 299 41.33 -5.89 -7.68
C ASN A 299 41.61 -5.16 -9.00
N LEU A 300 42.10 -3.92 -8.94
CA LEU A 300 42.46 -3.11 -10.10
C LEU A 300 43.62 -3.74 -10.88
N GLU A 301 44.67 -4.22 -10.20
CA GLU A 301 45.80 -4.92 -10.82
C GLU A 301 45.38 -6.23 -11.50
N ASN A 302 44.39 -6.93 -10.95
CA ASN A 302 43.88 -8.18 -11.49
C ASN A 302 42.76 -8.00 -12.55
N GLY A 303 42.49 -6.76 -13.00
CA GLY A 303 41.47 -6.45 -14.00
C GLY A 303 40.04 -6.77 -13.55
N ARG A 304 39.80 -6.88 -12.24
CA ARG A 304 38.47 -7.11 -11.66
C ARG A 304 37.82 -5.77 -11.35
N ILE A 305 36.54 -5.62 -11.68
CA ILE A 305 35.76 -4.45 -11.25
C ILE A 305 35.69 -4.47 -9.72
N PRO A 306 36.19 -3.44 -9.03
CA PRO A 306 36.07 -3.38 -7.58
C PRO A 306 34.60 -3.35 -7.19
N THR A 307 34.12 -4.34 -6.45
CA THR A 307 32.75 -4.37 -5.94
C THR A 307 32.77 -4.18 -4.42
N PRO A 308 31.90 -3.31 -3.85
CA PRO A 308 31.77 -3.16 -2.41
C PRO A 308 31.48 -4.50 -1.73
N PRO A 309 32.04 -4.78 -0.53
CA PRO A 309 31.81 -6.04 0.16
C PRO A 309 30.31 -6.25 0.44
N LYS A 310 29.79 -7.43 0.07
CA LYS A 310 28.41 -7.87 0.36
C LYS A 310 28.28 -8.29 1.83
N GLY A 311 28.40 -7.33 2.75
CA GLY A 311 28.05 -7.46 4.17
C GLY A 311 26.72 -6.76 4.48
N PRO A 312 26.17 -6.86 5.70
CA PRO A 312 25.07 -6.01 6.11
C PRO A 312 25.54 -4.57 5.96
N ARG A 313 24.98 -3.84 4.99
CA ARG A 313 25.25 -2.40 4.84
C ARG A 313 24.96 -1.78 6.20
N PRO A 314 25.90 -1.01 6.80
CA PRO A 314 25.58 -0.28 8.02
C PRO A 314 24.31 0.53 7.74
N THR A 315 23.37 0.47 8.66
CA THR A 315 22.09 1.17 8.66
C THR A 315 22.27 2.71 8.70
N SER A 316 23.00 3.30 7.74
CA SER A 316 23.16 4.76 7.61
C SER A 316 22.20 5.38 6.59
N THR A 317 21.37 4.59 5.88
CA THR A 317 20.15 5.13 5.22
C THR A 317 19.13 5.66 6.24
N LYS A 318 19.27 5.26 7.53
CA LYS A 318 18.54 5.87 8.66
C LYS A 318 19.07 7.26 9.07
N MET A 319 20.15 7.79 8.48
CA MET A 319 20.57 9.18 8.72
C MET A 319 20.10 10.16 7.65
N MET A 320 19.91 9.72 6.39
CA MET A 320 19.33 10.60 5.36
C MET A 320 17.83 10.85 5.55
N ALA A 321 17.11 9.94 6.22
CA ALA A 321 15.67 10.07 6.46
C ALA A 321 15.29 10.44 7.91
N ARG A 322 16.26 10.70 8.82
CA ARG A 322 15.96 10.84 10.25
C ARG A 322 16.61 12.01 11.00
N ARG A 323 17.23 12.98 10.32
CA ARG A 323 17.61 14.27 10.92
C ARG A 323 17.43 15.44 9.94
N LEU A 324 16.18 15.83 9.72
CA LEU A 324 15.77 17.24 9.58
C LEU A 324 14.65 17.60 10.56
N VAL A 325 14.45 16.80 11.62
CA VAL A 325 13.77 17.24 12.83
C VAL A 325 14.86 17.77 13.76
N THR A 326 14.99 19.08 13.87
CA THR A 326 15.76 19.68 14.95
C THR A 326 15.12 19.30 16.29
N PRO A 327 15.88 18.85 17.29
CA PRO A 327 15.34 18.70 18.64
C PRO A 327 14.94 20.10 19.16
N PRO A 328 13.94 20.20 20.05
CA PRO A 328 13.56 21.49 20.63
C PRO A 328 14.75 22.06 21.42
N CYS A 329 15.33 23.15 20.93
CA CYS A 329 16.22 23.99 21.72
C CYS A 329 15.37 24.63 22.83
N THR A 330 15.66 24.28 24.09
CA THR A 330 15.26 25.10 25.23
C THR A 330 15.86 26.50 25.07
N PRO A 331 15.06 27.58 25.17
CA PRO A 331 15.58 28.92 24.99
C PRO A 331 16.55 29.29 26.12
N PRO A 332 17.61 30.07 25.84
CA PRO A 332 18.33 30.76 26.89
C PRO A 332 17.38 31.74 27.58
N GLU A 333 17.39 31.75 28.91
CA GLU A 333 16.76 32.80 29.71
C GLU A 333 17.32 34.16 29.28
N ASN A 334 16.42 35.07 28.89
CA ASN A 334 16.62 36.49 28.53
C ASN A 334 16.53 36.84 27.04
N SER A 335 15.31 36.84 26.49
CA SER A 335 14.91 37.82 25.48
C SER A 335 13.40 38.07 25.56
N GLN A 336 13.03 39.29 25.95
CA GLN A 336 11.64 39.74 25.94
C GLN A 336 11.18 39.93 24.48
N HIS A 337 10.61 38.89 23.86
CA HIS A 337 9.78 39.04 22.67
C HIS A 337 8.45 38.34 22.93
N GLN A 338 7.36 39.12 22.92
CA GLN A 338 5.99 38.61 22.99
C GLN A 338 5.68 37.82 21.71
N THR A 339 5.94 36.52 21.71
CA THR A 339 5.31 35.59 20.76
C THR A 339 3.84 35.44 21.14
N LEU A 340 2.95 35.96 20.31
CA LEU A 340 1.54 35.58 20.31
C LEU A 340 1.46 34.09 19.97
N LYS A 341 1.36 33.24 20.98
CA LYS A 341 1.05 31.82 20.79
C LYS A 341 -0.43 31.71 20.47
N TRP A 342 -0.75 31.38 19.23
CA TRP A 342 -2.09 30.94 18.85
C TRP A 342 -2.36 29.56 19.46
N PRO A 343 -3.59 29.29 19.94
CA PRO A 343 -3.94 27.98 20.45
C PRO A 343 -3.81 26.92 19.34
N THR A 344 -3.47 25.69 19.70
CA THR A 344 -3.49 24.54 18.79
C THR A 344 -4.91 24.37 18.25
N VAL A 345 -5.14 24.78 17.01
CA VAL A 345 -6.48 24.75 16.40
C VAL A 345 -6.81 23.31 16.02
N THR A 346 -7.73 22.71 16.76
CA THR A 346 -8.60 21.64 16.27
C THR A 346 -9.32 22.16 15.02
N TYR A 347 -9.08 21.48 13.89
CA TYR A 347 -9.80 21.59 12.61
C TYR A 347 -11.09 22.42 12.66
N ILE A 348 -11.03 23.66 12.16
CA ILE A 348 -12.23 24.47 11.90
C ILE A 348 -12.68 24.10 10.48
N PRO A 349 -13.91 23.59 10.28
CA PRO A 349 -14.42 23.31 8.94
C PRO A 349 -14.43 24.62 8.13
N PRO A 350 -14.00 24.62 6.85
CA PRO A 350 -13.95 25.84 6.06
C PRO A 350 -15.35 26.48 5.97
N PRO A 351 -15.46 27.81 5.98
CA PRO A 351 -16.75 28.47 5.77
C PRO A 351 -17.29 28.13 4.37
N GLU A 352 -18.58 27.79 4.30
CA GLU A 352 -19.30 27.60 3.04
C GLU A 352 -19.29 28.93 2.26
N ILE A 353 -18.79 28.95 1.01
CA ILE A 353 -18.77 30.18 0.20
C ILE A 353 -20.20 30.52 -0.18
N LYS A 354 -20.86 31.37 0.61
CA LYS A 354 -22.09 32.05 0.21
C LYS A 354 -21.69 33.15 -0.77
N VAL A 355 -21.74 32.85 -2.07
CA VAL A 355 -21.44 33.80 -3.12
C VAL A 355 -22.43 34.96 -3.04
N LYS A 356 -21.95 36.07 -2.49
CA LYS A 356 -22.54 37.39 -2.69
C LYS A 356 -21.39 38.37 -2.85
N ASP A 357 -21.01 38.57 -4.11
CA ASP A 357 -20.11 39.64 -4.50
C ASP A 357 -20.91 40.95 -4.51
N GLU A 358 -20.79 41.75 -3.45
CA GLU A 358 -21.55 43.00 -3.30
C GLU A 358 -20.78 44.24 -3.80
N GLY A 359 -19.68 44.07 -4.56
CA GLY A 359 -18.85 45.22 -4.95
C GLY A 359 -17.85 45.07 -6.09
N ARG A 360 -17.72 43.91 -6.75
CA ARG A 360 -16.78 43.72 -7.87
C ARG A 360 -17.09 44.59 -9.07
N LEU A 361 -16.04 45.17 -9.67
CA LEU A 361 -16.16 45.94 -10.90
C LEU A 361 -16.83 45.09 -11.99
N SER A 362 -17.84 45.66 -12.65
CA SER A 362 -18.71 44.96 -13.62
C SER A 362 -17.98 44.33 -14.81
N HIS A 363 -16.73 44.71 -15.06
CA HIS A 363 -15.91 44.24 -16.17
C HIS A 363 -14.82 43.23 -15.74
N LEU A 364 -14.80 42.81 -14.47
CA LEU A 364 -13.93 41.74 -13.97
C LEU A 364 -14.70 40.42 -13.83
N PRO A 365 -14.04 39.26 -13.96
CA PRO A 365 -14.70 37.96 -13.82
C PRO A 365 -15.28 37.78 -12.42
N GLN A 366 -16.46 37.17 -12.30
CA GLN A 366 -17.16 36.94 -11.02
C GLN A 366 -16.62 35.74 -10.21
N ALA A 367 -15.44 35.23 -10.58
CA ALA A 367 -14.82 34.07 -9.95
C ALA A 367 -14.33 34.38 -8.52
N PRO A 368 -14.50 33.48 -7.54
CA PRO A 368 -13.94 33.65 -6.19
C PRO A 368 -12.43 33.89 -6.22
N VAL A 369 -11.96 34.74 -5.30
CA VAL A 369 -10.53 35.03 -5.12
C VAL A 369 -10.09 34.45 -3.77
N ILE A 370 -9.07 33.61 -3.81
CA ILE A 370 -8.49 32.93 -2.66
C ILE A 370 -7.05 33.42 -2.51
N PHE A 371 -6.68 33.96 -1.35
CA PHE A 371 -5.30 34.35 -1.08
C PHE A 371 -4.51 33.18 -0.50
N LEU A 372 -3.29 32.95 -1.01
CA LEU A 372 -2.31 32.08 -0.36
C LEU A 372 -1.22 32.95 0.26
N ALA A 373 -1.34 33.16 1.57
CA ALA A 373 -0.43 33.95 2.39
C ALA A 373 0.64 33.08 3.05
N GLY A 374 1.76 33.70 3.40
CA GLY A 374 2.87 33.05 4.09
C GLY A 374 4.15 33.85 3.92
N GLY A 375 5.05 33.72 4.89
CA GLY A 375 6.33 34.42 4.88
C GLY A 375 7.12 34.16 3.58
N PRO A 376 8.03 35.06 3.18
CA PRO A 376 9.01 34.74 2.13
C PRO A 376 9.69 33.41 2.47
N GLY A 377 9.72 32.44 1.55
CA GLY A 377 10.29 31.10 1.80
C GLY A 377 9.32 30.01 2.29
N SER A 378 8.05 30.35 2.57
CA SER A 378 7.01 29.39 3.03
C SER A 378 6.61 28.30 2.03
N GLY A 379 7.05 28.38 0.77
CA GLY A 379 6.67 27.42 -0.28
C GLY A 379 5.35 27.72 -1.00
N LYS A 380 4.71 28.86 -0.72
CA LYS A 380 3.43 29.29 -1.36
C LYS A 380 3.41 29.19 -2.90
N GLY A 381 4.43 29.69 -3.59
CA GLY A 381 4.50 29.59 -5.05
C GLY A 381 4.57 28.14 -5.56
N THR A 382 5.30 27.27 -4.87
CA THR A 382 5.38 25.84 -5.19
C THR A 382 4.03 25.15 -5.00
N GLN A 383 3.35 25.45 -3.89
CA GLN A 383 2.03 24.91 -3.61
C GLN A 383 0.99 25.39 -4.64
N CYS A 384 0.98 26.68 -4.99
CA CYS A 384 0.14 27.21 -6.06
C CYS A 384 0.36 26.50 -7.40
N ALA A 385 1.61 26.26 -7.79
CA ALA A 385 1.93 25.56 -9.03
C ALA A 385 1.41 24.11 -9.05
N LYS A 386 1.48 23.41 -7.91
CA LYS A 386 0.88 22.06 -7.78
C LYS A 386 -0.65 22.10 -7.84
N VAL A 387 -1.28 23.12 -7.24
CA VAL A 387 -2.74 23.27 -7.26
C VAL A 387 -3.23 23.48 -8.70
N THR A 388 -2.58 24.35 -9.47
CA THR A 388 -3.01 24.60 -10.87
C THR A 388 -2.61 23.51 -11.85
N ALA A 389 -1.60 22.68 -11.52
CA ALA A 389 -1.36 21.43 -12.23
C ALA A 389 -2.49 20.41 -12.02
N ARG A 390 -3.18 20.45 -10.87
CA ARG A 390 -4.32 19.58 -10.54
C ARG A 390 -5.66 20.14 -11.04
N TYR A 391 -5.89 21.45 -10.91
CA TYR A 391 -7.12 22.13 -11.33
C TYR A 391 -6.81 23.12 -12.44
N HIS A 392 -7.09 22.72 -13.69
CA HIS A 392 -6.79 23.54 -14.86
C HIS A 392 -7.69 24.79 -15.01
N ASP A 393 -8.82 24.81 -14.29
CA ASP A 393 -9.79 25.90 -14.26
C ASP A 393 -9.58 26.89 -13.09
N ILE A 394 -8.62 26.62 -12.20
CA ILE A 394 -8.13 27.57 -11.20
C ILE A 394 -6.93 28.32 -11.78
N ILE A 395 -7.01 29.65 -11.79
CA ILE A 395 -5.95 30.49 -12.36
C ILE A 395 -5.03 30.97 -11.23
N HIS A 396 -3.75 30.60 -11.32
CA HIS A 396 -2.71 31.07 -10.40
C HIS A 396 -2.20 32.45 -10.82
N LEU A 397 -2.20 33.37 -9.87
CA LEU A 397 -1.70 34.73 -10.04
C LEU A 397 -0.63 35.00 -8.97
N SER A 398 0.64 34.95 -9.39
CA SER A 398 1.76 35.36 -8.56
C SER A 398 2.12 36.81 -8.86
N MET A 399 1.86 37.71 -7.90
CA MET A 399 2.24 39.12 -8.06
C MET A 399 3.76 39.30 -8.20
N GLY A 400 4.54 38.44 -7.54
CA GLY A 400 6.00 38.43 -7.67
C GLY A 400 6.46 38.06 -9.07
N ASP A 401 5.83 37.06 -9.69
CA ASP A 401 6.20 36.61 -11.04
C ASP A 401 5.80 37.64 -12.11
N ILE A 402 4.62 38.26 -11.97
CA ILE A 402 4.16 39.32 -12.86
C ILE A 402 5.11 40.54 -12.79
N LEU A 403 5.48 40.98 -11.59
CA LEU A 403 6.43 42.09 -11.42
C LEU A 403 7.79 41.76 -12.04
N ARG A 404 8.32 40.55 -11.83
CA ARG A 404 9.60 40.14 -12.42
C ARG A 404 9.54 40.11 -13.95
N LYS A 405 8.45 39.62 -14.53
CA LYS A 405 8.24 39.61 -15.98
C LYS A 405 8.26 41.02 -16.56
N GLU A 406 7.51 41.95 -15.98
CA GLU A 406 7.46 43.34 -16.47
C GLU A 406 8.79 44.08 -16.30
N ILE A 407 9.54 43.79 -15.23
CA ILE A 407 10.89 44.33 -15.04
C ILE A 407 11.85 43.81 -16.11
N THR A 408 11.79 42.52 -16.43
CA THR A 408 12.62 41.94 -17.49
C THR A 408 12.27 42.53 -18.86
N GLU A 409 10.98 42.77 -19.13
CA GLU A 409 10.51 43.26 -20.42
C GLU A 409 10.67 44.79 -20.60
N ARG A 410 10.55 45.59 -19.52
CA ARG A 410 10.47 47.06 -19.60
C ARG A 410 11.44 47.82 -18.70
N GLY A 411 12.13 47.15 -17.78
CA GLY A 411 12.91 47.77 -16.69
C GLY A 411 14.12 48.60 -17.12
N THR A 412 14.58 48.47 -18.36
CA THR A 412 15.69 49.25 -18.93
C THR A 412 15.23 50.37 -19.86
N VAL A 413 13.93 50.46 -20.16
CA VAL A 413 13.35 51.33 -21.20
C VAL A 413 12.38 52.35 -20.63
N ASP A 414 11.72 52.03 -19.51
CA ASP A 414 10.69 52.86 -18.87
C ASP A 414 11.13 53.31 -17.47
N ASP A 415 11.15 54.62 -17.22
CA ASP A 415 11.51 55.22 -15.93
C ASP A 415 10.65 54.69 -14.77
N LYS A 416 9.37 54.36 -15.03
CA LYS A 416 8.45 53.75 -14.05
C LYS A 416 8.98 52.38 -13.62
N TRP A 417 9.42 51.54 -14.56
CA TRP A 417 9.89 50.19 -14.28
C TRP A 417 11.33 50.15 -13.77
N ALA A 418 12.17 51.13 -14.14
CA ALA A 418 13.49 51.32 -13.54
C ALA A 418 13.37 51.64 -12.03
N MET A 419 12.42 52.49 -11.63
CA MET A 419 12.11 52.77 -10.22
C MET A 419 11.65 51.50 -9.48
N VAL A 420 10.72 50.73 -10.04
CA VAL A 420 10.22 49.48 -9.43
C VAL A 420 11.35 48.45 -9.27
N THR A 421 12.24 48.34 -10.27
CA THR A 421 13.42 47.46 -10.22
C THR A 421 14.34 47.82 -9.05
N LYS A 422 14.59 49.12 -8.84
CA LYS A 422 15.42 49.59 -7.72
C LYS A 422 14.78 49.24 -6.37
N LEU A 423 13.48 49.52 -6.21
CA LEU A 423 12.75 49.21 -4.98
C LEU A 423 12.83 47.72 -4.63
N LEU A 424 12.55 46.82 -5.59
CA LEU A 424 12.57 45.38 -5.32
C LEU A 424 13.98 44.86 -4.98
N ARG A 425 15.04 45.40 -5.60
CA ARG A 425 16.44 45.06 -5.26
C ARG A 425 16.80 45.47 -3.83
N GLU A 426 16.28 46.60 -3.37
CA GLU A 426 16.47 47.13 -2.00
C GLU A 426 15.52 46.47 -0.98
N GLY A 427 14.71 45.49 -1.40
CA GLY A 427 13.72 44.79 -0.57
C GLY A 427 12.47 45.61 -0.24
N ASP A 428 12.27 46.74 -0.91
CA ASP A 428 11.06 47.56 -0.80
C ASP A 428 9.90 47.00 -1.62
N MET A 429 8.70 47.45 -1.26
CA MET A 429 7.46 47.08 -1.94
C MET A 429 7.27 47.87 -3.24
N ALA A 430 6.71 47.22 -4.25
CA ALA A 430 6.23 47.92 -5.43
C ALA A 430 5.05 48.85 -5.06
N PRO A 431 4.92 50.02 -5.71
CA PRO A 431 3.80 50.94 -5.48
C PRO A 431 2.44 50.27 -5.64
N VAL A 432 1.49 50.65 -4.77
CA VAL A 432 0.17 50.01 -4.66
C VAL A 432 -0.63 50.17 -5.95
N ASP A 433 -0.61 51.34 -6.56
CA ASP A 433 -1.24 51.66 -7.84
C ASP A 433 -0.76 50.74 -8.97
N ILE A 434 0.54 50.45 -9.03
CA ILE A 434 1.13 49.53 -10.03
C ILE A 434 0.65 48.10 -9.78
N THR A 435 0.77 47.61 -8.55
CA THR A 435 0.35 46.23 -8.22
C THR A 435 -1.15 45.99 -8.46
N GLU A 436 -1.98 47.01 -8.20
CA GLU A 436 -3.42 46.95 -8.46
C GLU A 436 -3.73 46.93 -9.96
N GLU A 437 -3.07 47.79 -10.76
CA GLU A 437 -3.20 47.83 -12.22
C GLU A 437 -2.86 46.47 -12.84
N LEU A 438 -1.77 45.84 -12.42
CA LEU A 438 -1.33 44.53 -12.88
C LEU A 438 -2.32 43.43 -12.52
N LEU A 439 -2.86 43.45 -11.30
CA LEU A 439 -3.83 42.48 -10.81
C LEU A 439 -5.12 42.51 -11.66
N ILE A 440 -5.64 43.71 -11.89
CA ILE A 440 -6.84 43.95 -12.72
C ILE A 440 -6.59 43.50 -14.16
N ASN A 441 -5.46 43.86 -14.76
CA ASN A 441 -5.13 43.49 -16.14
C ASN A 441 -4.91 41.98 -16.32
N PHE A 442 -4.39 41.29 -15.32
CA PHE A 442 -4.23 39.84 -15.35
C PHE A 442 -5.58 39.12 -15.25
N MET A 443 -6.43 39.51 -14.29
CA MET A 443 -7.74 38.88 -14.11
C MET A 443 -8.63 39.01 -15.36
N LYS A 444 -8.54 40.12 -16.10
CA LYS A 444 -9.28 40.33 -17.37
C LYS A 444 -8.94 39.32 -18.47
N GLN A 445 -7.75 38.72 -18.42
CA GLN A 445 -7.32 37.75 -19.44
C GLN A 445 -8.01 36.39 -19.29
N PHE A 446 -8.66 36.13 -18.14
CA PHE A 446 -9.28 34.86 -17.82
C PHE A 446 -10.75 35.04 -17.41
N PRO A 447 -11.64 35.39 -18.36
CA PRO A 447 -13.07 35.61 -18.08
C PRO A 447 -13.79 34.35 -17.58
N ASP A 448 -13.33 33.17 -17.99
CA ASP A 448 -13.94 31.87 -17.68
C ASP A 448 -13.29 31.16 -16.49
N ALA A 449 -12.45 31.87 -15.70
CA ALA A 449 -11.81 31.29 -14.53
C ALA A 449 -12.85 30.81 -13.50
N ARG A 450 -12.66 29.61 -12.95
CA ARG A 450 -13.50 29.11 -11.85
C ARG A 450 -13.15 29.77 -10.53
N ALA A 451 -11.85 30.01 -10.29
CA ALA A 451 -11.35 30.76 -9.14
C ALA A 451 -9.97 31.36 -9.46
N PHE A 452 -9.61 32.42 -8.74
CA PHE A 452 -8.25 32.98 -8.75
C PHE A 452 -7.54 32.63 -7.45
N LEU A 453 -6.41 31.93 -7.56
CA LEU A 453 -5.49 31.68 -6.44
C LEU A 453 -4.35 32.70 -6.51
N VAL A 454 -4.37 33.65 -5.59
CA VAL A 454 -3.48 34.82 -5.61
C VAL A 454 -2.43 34.70 -4.51
N GLU A 455 -1.15 34.79 -4.88
CA GLU A 455 -0.03 34.80 -3.93
C GLU A 455 0.86 36.04 -4.11
N GLY A 456 1.52 36.45 -3.02
CA GLY A 456 2.35 37.65 -2.99
C GLY A 456 1.59 38.98 -2.94
N TYR A 457 0.26 38.95 -2.77
CA TYR A 457 -0.66 40.08 -2.58
C TYR A 457 -1.91 39.59 -1.82
N PRO A 458 -2.54 40.39 -0.93
CA PRO A 458 -2.08 41.66 -0.36
C PRO A 458 -0.95 41.45 0.66
N ARG A 459 -0.08 42.45 0.84
CA ARG A 459 1.02 42.39 1.83
C ARG A 459 0.80 43.30 3.03
N ASP A 460 -0.10 44.28 2.94
CA ASP A 460 -0.47 45.18 4.03
C ASP A 460 -1.96 45.56 3.96
N ALA A 461 -2.43 46.27 5.00
CA ALA A 461 -3.81 46.70 5.12
C ALA A 461 -4.26 47.63 3.98
N LEU A 462 -3.38 48.47 3.46
CA LEU A 462 -3.72 49.42 2.38
C LEU A 462 -4.01 48.67 1.07
N GLN A 463 -3.19 47.67 0.72
CA GLN A 463 -3.44 46.81 -0.43
C GLN A 463 -4.76 46.05 -0.27
N TYR A 464 -5.04 45.53 0.92
CA TYR A 464 -6.29 44.82 1.20
C TYR A 464 -7.53 45.73 1.06
N GLU A 465 -7.47 46.95 1.60
CA GLU A 465 -8.54 47.94 1.46
C GLU A 465 -8.77 48.34 0.00
N ASN A 466 -7.70 48.56 -0.77
CA ASN A 466 -7.81 48.87 -2.19
C ASN A 466 -8.38 47.70 -2.98
N PHE A 467 -7.95 46.47 -2.69
CA PHE A 467 -8.51 45.27 -3.31
C PHE A 467 -10.01 45.15 -3.07
N ASN A 468 -10.45 45.33 -1.82
CA ASN A 468 -11.88 45.26 -1.49
C ASN A 468 -12.68 46.37 -2.20
N ARG A 469 -12.11 47.57 -2.31
CA ARG A 469 -12.76 48.73 -2.94
C ARG A 469 -12.85 48.63 -4.47
N ASN A 470 -11.79 48.16 -5.10
CA ASN A 470 -11.59 48.27 -6.55
C ASN A 470 -11.72 46.91 -7.27
N ILE A 471 -11.72 45.78 -6.56
CA ILE A 471 -11.83 44.44 -7.19
C ILE A 471 -13.03 43.66 -6.63
N GLY A 472 -13.53 43.96 -5.43
CA GLY A 472 -14.77 43.34 -4.91
C GLY A 472 -14.55 42.27 -3.84
N GLY A 473 -13.35 42.20 -3.27
CA GLY A 473 -13.07 41.38 -2.10
C GLY A 473 -12.84 39.90 -2.38
N HIS A 474 -12.32 39.23 -1.34
CA HIS A 474 -11.82 37.85 -1.42
C HIS A 474 -12.71 36.91 -0.60
N SER A 475 -12.70 35.63 -0.96
CA SER A 475 -13.51 34.60 -0.31
C SER A 475 -12.90 34.20 1.03
N TYR A 476 -11.63 33.75 1.03
CA TYR A 476 -10.86 33.40 2.23
C TYR A 476 -9.36 33.39 1.91
N THR A 477 -8.54 33.39 2.96
CA THR A 477 -7.08 33.35 2.91
C THR A 477 -6.57 32.06 3.54
N ILE A 478 -5.70 31.33 2.84
CA ILE A 478 -4.93 30.21 3.38
C ILE A 478 -3.55 30.74 3.78
N LEU A 479 -3.17 30.60 5.06
CA LEU A 479 -1.86 30.93 5.59
C LEU A 479 -1.00 29.66 5.70
N LEU A 480 0.15 29.66 5.03
CA LEU A 480 1.23 28.73 5.32
C LEU A 480 2.06 29.30 6.48
N ASP A 481 1.79 28.79 7.67
CA ASP A 481 2.47 29.18 8.90
C ASP A 481 3.80 28.41 9.01
N CYS A 482 4.91 29.14 9.09
CA CYS A 482 6.25 28.60 9.11
C CYS A 482 7.07 29.33 10.16
N ASP A 483 7.94 28.62 10.85
CA ASP A 483 8.88 29.20 11.80
C ASP A 483 9.92 30.09 11.09
N ASP A 484 10.25 31.22 11.71
CA ASP A 484 11.16 32.23 11.17
C ASP A 484 12.53 31.65 10.78
N GLN A 485 13.03 30.64 11.50
CA GLN A 485 14.30 29.98 11.20
C GLN A 485 14.20 29.13 9.93
N TYR A 486 13.06 28.48 9.70
CA TYR A 486 12.81 27.69 8.49
C TYR A 486 12.65 28.58 7.25
N LEU A 487 11.93 29.71 7.40
CA LEU A 487 11.79 30.70 6.34
C LEU A 487 13.15 31.27 5.92
N HIS A 488 13.97 31.66 6.91
CA HIS A 488 15.30 32.20 6.66
C HIS A 488 16.22 31.17 5.98
N ALA A 489 16.24 29.91 6.46
CA ALA A 489 17.04 28.85 5.86
C ALA A 489 16.65 28.58 4.40
N ARG A 490 15.35 28.50 4.09
CA ARG A 490 14.85 28.27 2.72
C ARG A 490 15.19 29.43 1.78
N LEU A 491 15.17 30.67 2.26
CA LEU A 491 15.52 31.85 1.46
C LEU A 491 17.02 31.97 1.19
N VAL A 492 17.87 31.67 2.17
CA VAL A 492 19.33 31.67 1.98
C VAL A 492 19.73 30.60 0.97
N LEU A 493 19.20 29.38 1.08
CA LEU A 493 19.43 28.31 0.10
C LEU A 493 19.00 28.71 -1.32
N ARG A 494 17.90 29.47 -1.44
CA ARG A 494 17.40 29.97 -2.74
C ARG A 494 18.26 31.10 -3.32
N GLY A 495 18.83 31.95 -2.47
CA GLY A 495 19.78 32.98 -2.88
C GLY A 495 21.12 32.40 -3.33
N ASP A 496 21.60 31.35 -2.65
CA ASP A 496 22.90 30.71 -2.90
C ASP A 496 22.89 29.74 -4.10
N SER A 497 21.71 29.36 -4.61
CA SER A 497 21.54 28.47 -5.78
C SER A 497 21.47 29.21 -7.13
N GLY A 498 21.83 30.49 -7.18
CA GLY A 498 21.92 31.26 -8.42
C GLY A 498 20.57 31.65 -9.02
N SER A 499 19.52 31.74 -8.20
CA SER A 499 18.19 32.21 -8.60
C SER A 499 18.28 33.52 -9.39
N GLU A 500 17.79 33.55 -10.64
CA GLU A 500 17.69 34.75 -11.50
C GLU A 500 16.75 35.85 -10.93
N ARG A 501 16.27 35.70 -9.69
CA ARG A 501 15.37 36.64 -9.03
C ARG A 501 16.18 37.79 -8.43
N ILE A 502 16.01 38.97 -9.02
CA ILE A 502 16.71 40.23 -8.66
C ILE A 502 16.53 40.66 -7.18
N ASP A 503 15.56 40.09 -6.49
CA ASP A 503 15.10 40.46 -5.16
C ASP A 503 15.39 39.39 -4.09
N ASP A 504 16.18 38.36 -4.41
CA ASP A 504 16.63 37.28 -3.51
C ASP A 504 18.06 37.53 -2.94
N ASN A 505 18.40 38.79 -2.66
CA ASN A 505 19.64 39.13 -1.95
C ASN A 505 19.42 39.19 -0.42
N ILE A 506 20.46 38.92 0.38
CA ILE A 506 20.36 38.83 1.86
C ILE A 506 19.71 40.09 2.49
N PRO A 507 20.12 41.32 2.16
CA PRO A 507 19.46 42.52 2.69
C PRO A 507 17.97 42.63 2.33
N ALA A 508 17.59 42.26 1.10
CA ALA A 508 16.20 42.25 0.67
C ALA A 508 15.38 41.16 1.37
N ILE A 509 15.98 39.98 1.61
CA ILE A 509 15.36 38.87 2.34
C ILE A 509 15.01 39.28 3.77
N GLU A 510 15.98 39.84 4.52
CA GLU A 510 15.77 40.29 5.89
C GLU A 510 14.69 41.37 5.98
N LYS A 511 14.72 42.34 5.06
CA LYS A 511 13.73 43.42 5.00
C LYS A 511 12.32 42.90 4.69
N LYS A 512 12.18 41.89 3.84
CA LYS A 512 10.88 41.26 3.53
C LYS A 512 10.34 40.43 4.68
N LEU A 513 11.19 39.71 5.42
CA LEU A 513 10.79 39.00 6.64
C LEU A 513 10.32 39.99 7.72
N ALA A 514 11.08 41.06 7.93
CA ALA A 514 10.70 42.14 8.85
C ALA A 514 9.40 42.82 8.43
N PHE A 515 9.20 43.06 7.13
CA PHE A 515 7.96 43.62 6.60
C PHE A 515 6.78 42.67 6.83
N PHE A 516 6.94 41.38 6.54
CA PHE A 516 5.91 40.37 6.75
C PHE A 516 5.46 40.34 8.22
N ALA A 517 6.43 40.30 9.15
CA ALA A 517 6.16 40.32 10.58
C ALA A 517 5.44 41.60 11.04
N LYS A 518 5.84 42.77 10.51
CA LYS A 518 5.34 44.07 10.94
C LYS A 518 4.01 44.49 10.30
N HIS A 519 3.74 44.06 9.07
CA HIS A 519 2.63 44.56 8.25
C HIS A 519 1.67 43.47 7.77
N THR A 520 2.19 42.31 7.37
CA THR A 520 1.35 41.21 6.85
C THR A 520 0.70 40.40 7.97
N LEU A 521 1.41 40.10 9.06
CA LEU A 521 0.82 39.39 10.21
C LEU A 521 -0.36 40.15 10.85
N PRO A 522 -0.29 41.48 11.09
CA PRO A 522 -1.46 42.24 11.55
C PRO A 522 -2.63 42.24 10.57
N LEU A 523 -2.37 42.26 9.25
CA LEU A 523 -3.41 42.10 8.23
C LEU A 523 -4.09 40.74 8.33
N LEU A 524 -3.31 39.65 8.43
CA LEU A 524 -3.86 38.30 8.54
C LEU A 524 -4.72 38.14 9.79
N LYS A 525 -4.34 38.79 10.88
CA LYS A 525 -5.18 38.87 12.08
C LYS A 525 -6.51 39.58 11.81
N ALA A 526 -6.52 40.69 11.09
CA ALA A 526 -7.77 41.37 10.71
C ALA A 526 -8.66 40.49 9.81
N ILE A 527 -8.07 39.69 8.91
CA ILE A 527 -8.79 38.72 8.07
C ILE A 527 -9.35 37.56 8.93
N ASP A 528 -8.63 37.13 9.96
CA ASP A 528 -9.09 36.11 10.92
C ASP A 528 -10.25 36.62 11.79
N ASP A 529 -10.22 37.90 12.20
CA ASP A 529 -11.32 38.58 12.89
C ASP A 529 -12.61 38.63 12.02
N GLU A 530 -12.48 38.56 10.68
CA GLU A 530 -13.60 38.39 9.73
C GLU A 530 -14.00 36.91 9.50
N HIS A 531 -13.36 35.95 10.17
CA HIS A 531 -13.51 34.50 9.99
C HIS A 531 -13.18 33.99 8.58
N LYS A 532 -12.20 34.63 7.92
CA LYS A 532 -11.76 34.30 6.55
C LYS A 532 -10.35 33.71 6.50
N LEU A 533 -9.71 33.43 7.62
CA LEU A 533 -8.35 32.85 7.66
C LEU A 533 -8.38 31.35 7.92
N ILE A 534 -7.63 30.59 7.12
CA ILE A 534 -7.37 29.15 7.30
C ILE A 534 -5.87 28.98 7.46
N VAL A 535 -5.44 28.42 8.59
CA VAL A 535 -4.02 28.24 8.89
C VAL A 535 -3.60 26.80 8.63
N ILE A 536 -2.52 26.62 7.86
CA ILE A 536 -1.90 25.33 7.56
C ILE A 536 -0.44 25.42 8.02
N ASP A 537 -0.01 24.45 8.83
CA ASP A 537 1.40 24.29 9.21
C ASP A 537 2.23 23.95 7.96
N GLY A 538 3.05 24.91 7.52
CA GLY A 538 3.89 24.89 6.33
C GLY A 538 5.32 24.39 6.57
N ASP A 539 5.66 24.03 7.81
CA ASP A 539 6.93 23.38 8.16
C ASP A 539 6.89 21.85 7.99
N ARG A 540 5.69 21.30 7.74
CA ARG A 540 5.46 19.88 7.40
C ARG A 540 5.98 19.52 6.00
N ASP A 541 5.91 18.22 5.69
CA ASP A 541 6.24 17.69 4.37
C ASP A 541 5.42 18.37 3.26
N GLU A 542 6.07 18.68 2.15
CA GLU A 542 5.47 19.44 1.06
C GLU A 542 4.23 18.76 0.46
N ALA A 543 4.18 17.41 0.47
CA ALA A 543 3.03 16.65 0.00
C ALA A 543 1.86 16.68 0.99
N GLU A 544 2.12 16.70 2.30
CA GLU A 544 1.09 16.86 3.33
C GLU A 544 0.48 18.27 3.29
N VAL A 545 1.31 19.31 3.16
CA VAL A 545 0.86 20.69 2.99
C VAL A 545 0.01 20.82 1.73
N PHE A 546 0.45 20.23 0.62
CA PHE A 546 -0.31 20.23 -0.64
C PHE A 546 -1.68 19.56 -0.47
N TYR A 547 -1.72 18.42 0.21
CA TYR A 547 -2.94 17.67 0.47
C TYR A 547 -3.97 18.48 1.26
N ASP A 548 -3.55 19.22 2.30
CA ASP A 548 -4.46 20.04 3.09
C ASP A 548 -4.97 21.26 2.32
N ILE A 549 -4.15 21.89 1.47
CA ILE A 549 -4.60 22.96 0.56
C ILE A 549 -5.66 22.44 -0.41
N VAL A 550 -5.41 21.28 -1.03
CA VAL A 550 -6.33 20.61 -1.95
C VAL A 550 -7.67 20.33 -1.28
N LYS A 551 -7.67 19.81 -0.04
CA LYS A 551 -8.91 19.61 0.73
C LYS A 551 -9.74 20.87 0.92
N VAL A 552 -9.07 21.97 1.28
CA VAL A 552 -9.74 23.27 1.50
C VAL A 552 -10.39 23.74 0.20
N ILE A 553 -9.70 23.58 -0.93
CA ILE A 553 -10.18 23.96 -2.27
C ILE A 553 -11.32 23.03 -2.74
N ASP A 554 -11.18 21.71 -2.59
CA ASP A 554 -12.19 20.72 -2.96
C ASP A 554 -13.52 20.96 -2.22
N TYR A 555 -13.43 21.23 -0.92
CA TYR A 555 -14.60 21.56 -0.12
C TYR A 555 -15.23 22.89 -0.53
N SER A 556 -14.42 23.95 -0.68
CA SER A 556 -14.93 25.31 -0.85
C SER A 556 -15.44 25.61 -2.27
N LEU A 557 -14.80 25.08 -3.32
CA LEU A 557 -15.13 25.38 -4.72
C LEU A 557 -15.96 24.28 -5.40
N TYR A 558 -15.86 23.04 -4.94
CA TYR A 558 -16.52 21.90 -5.58
C TYR A 558 -17.62 21.29 -4.73
N GLY A 559 -17.82 21.76 -3.49
CA GLY A 559 -18.85 21.25 -2.59
C GLY A 559 -18.69 19.76 -2.30
N LEU A 560 -17.48 19.24 -2.50
CA LEU A 560 -17.14 17.87 -2.15
C LEU A 560 -17.20 17.79 -0.63
N GLN A 561 -18.04 16.91 -0.11
CA GLN A 561 -18.01 16.60 1.32
C GLN A 561 -16.58 16.23 1.66
N LEU A 562 -16.09 16.73 2.81
CA LEU A 562 -14.82 16.31 3.37
C LEU A 562 -14.89 14.80 3.53
N ASP A 563 -14.38 14.09 2.53
CA ASP A 563 -14.05 12.70 2.68
C ASP A 563 -13.17 12.66 3.92
N GLN A 564 -13.62 11.87 4.90
CA GLN A 564 -12.75 11.38 5.94
C GLN A 564 -11.44 10.97 5.27
N GLU A 565 -10.29 11.34 5.86
CA GLU A 565 -8.91 10.98 5.43
C GLU A 565 -8.87 9.81 4.46
N PRO A 566 -8.03 9.79 3.40
CA PRO A 566 -8.14 8.83 2.30
C PRO A 566 -8.39 7.46 2.91
N ASN A 567 -9.66 7.04 2.89
CA ASN A 567 -10.14 6.14 3.93
C ASN A 567 -9.69 4.76 3.52
N ASN A 568 -8.45 4.44 3.86
CA ASN A 568 -8.07 3.06 4.03
C ASN A 568 -8.86 2.45 5.18
N LYS A 569 -9.69 3.20 5.93
CA LYS A 569 -10.63 2.64 6.93
C LYS A 569 -11.49 1.51 6.40
N ASP A 570 -11.86 1.51 5.11
CA ASP A 570 -12.60 0.40 4.51
C ASP A 570 -11.76 -0.89 4.45
N LEU A 571 -10.42 -0.77 4.44
CA LEU A 571 -9.48 -1.89 4.49
C LEU A 571 -8.80 -2.09 5.86
N ILE A 572 -8.80 -1.09 6.75
CA ILE A 572 -8.10 -1.12 8.06
C ILE A 572 -8.66 -2.24 8.96
N ASN A 573 -9.93 -2.60 8.80
CA ASN A 573 -10.58 -3.66 9.58
C ASN A 573 -10.78 -4.98 8.80
N VAL A 574 -10.33 -5.07 7.54
CA VAL A 574 -10.54 -6.26 6.70
C VAL A 574 -9.23 -7.06 6.64
N PRO A 575 -9.21 -8.33 7.12
CA PRO A 575 -7.98 -9.10 7.21
C PRO A 575 -7.41 -9.38 5.82
N VAL A 576 -6.16 -9.00 5.59
CA VAL A 576 -5.41 -9.34 4.37
C VAL A 576 -4.46 -10.48 4.68
N ILE A 577 -4.53 -11.56 3.89
CA ILE A 577 -3.66 -12.73 4.01
C ILE A 577 -2.93 -12.91 2.69
N PHE A 578 -1.60 -12.91 2.75
CA PHE A 578 -0.80 -13.30 1.59
C PHE A 578 -0.72 -14.81 1.49
N VAL A 579 -0.89 -15.34 0.29
CA VAL A 579 -0.86 -16.78 0.02
C VAL A 579 0.36 -17.12 -0.83
N LEU A 580 1.34 -17.77 -0.19
CA LEU A 580 2.63 -18.13 -0.77
C LEU A 580 2.80 -19.66 -0.89
N GLY A 581 3.78 -20.06 -1.71
CA GLY A 581 4.14 -21.46 -1.95
C GLY A 581 4.55 -21.70 -3.39
N GLY A 582 5.31 -22.76 -3.64
CA GLY A 582 5.86 -23.05 -4.96
C GLY A 582 4.81 -23.43 -6.02
N PRO A 583 5.17 -23.49 -7.31
CA PRO A 583 4.25 -23.90 -8.36
C PRO A 583 3.75 -25.33 -8.12
N GLY A 584 2.45 -25.59 -8.24
CA GLY A 584 1.88 -26.92 -7.95
C GLY A 584 1.62 -27.22 -6.47
N SER A 585 1.88 -26.28 -5.55
CA SER A 585 1.67 -26.48 -4.11
C SER A 585 0.20 -26.53 -3.65
N GLY A 586 -0.76 -26.19 -4.53
CA GLY A 586 -2.20 -26.22 -4.21
C GLY A 586 -2.81 -24.90 -3.74
N LYS A 587 -2.07 -23.77 -3.80
CA LYS A 587 -2.55 -22.42 -3.41
C LYS A 587 -3.97 -22.10 -3.90
N GLY A 588 -4.21 -22.14 -5.21
CA GLY A 588 -5.52 -21.80 -5.77
C GLY A 588 -6.66 -22.69 -5.27
N THR A 589 -6.40 -23.99 -5.10
CA THR A 589 -7.37 -24.93 -4.52
C THR A 589 -7.71 -24.55 -3.07
N GLN A 590 -6.69 -24.22 -2.27
CA GLN A 590 -6.91 -23.84 -0.87
C GLN A 590 -7.53 -22.45 -0.75
N CYS A 591 -7.19 -21.49 -1.62
CA CYS A 591 -7.89 -20.21 -1.72
C CYS A 591 -9.38 -20.40 -1.98
N ALA A 592 -9.75 -21.29 -2.91
CA ALA A 592 -11.16 -21.61 -3.18
C ALA A 592 -11.88 -22.20 -1.94
N ASN A 593 -11.20 -23.09 -1.20
CA ASN A 593 -11.73 -23.66 0.04
C ASN A 593 -11.93 -22.58 1.13
N ILE A 594 -10.96 -21.68 1.28
CA ILE A 594 -11.03 -20.56 2.23
C ILE A 594 -12.17 -19.60 1.83
N VAL A 595 -12.28 -19.24 0.55
CA VAL A 595 -13.39 -18.41 0.02
C VAL A 595 -14.73 -19.05 0.37
N LYS A 596 -14.88 -20.37 0.14
CA LYS A 596 -16.11 -21.11 0.41
C LYS A 596 -16.47 -21.12 1.91
N LYS A 597 -15.51 -21.38 2.80
CA LYS A 597 -15.78 -21.48 4.26
C LYS A 597 -15.81 -20.12 4.98
N TYR A 598 -14.93 -19.21 4.64
CA TYR A 598 -14.70 -17.95 5.38
C TYR A 598 -15.22 -16.71 4.66
N GLY A 599 -15.64 -16.80 3.39
CA GLY A 599 -16.21 -15.67 2.65
C GLY A 599 -15.19 -14.59 2.28
N PHE A 600 -13.92 -14.96 2.16
CA PHE A 600 -12.86 -14.07 1.68
C PHE A 600 -13.00 -13.83 0.17
N THR A 601 -12.46 -12.71 -0.32
CA THR A 601 -12.25 -12.46 -1.75
C THR A 601 -10.84 -12.88 -2.13
N HIS A 602 -10.74 -13.74 -3.14
CA HIS A 602 -9.46 -14.14 -3.73
C HIS A 602 -9.07 -13.16 -4.83
N LEU A 603 -7.89 -12.56 -4.70
CA LEU A 603 -7.29 -11.67 -5.70
C LEU A 603 -5.95 -12.27 -6.13
N SER A 604 -5.81 -12.55 -7.42
CA SER A 604 -4.52 -12.91 -8.01
C SER A 604 -3.96 -11.74 -8.80
N SER A 605 -2.71 -11.37 -8.52
CA SER A 605 -2.01 -10.33 -9.30
C SER A 605 -1.97 -10.65 -10.79
N GLY A 606 -1.86 -11.93 -11.16
CA GLY A 606 -1.87 -12.37 -12.55
C GLY A 606 -3.23 -12.26 -13.22
N ASP A 607 -4.32 -12.51 -12.51
CA ASP A 607 -5.68 -12.34 -13.05
C ASP A 607 -6.00 -10.86 -13.25
N LEU A 608 -5.69 -10.02 -12.25
CA LEU A 608 -5.90 -8.57 -12.32
C LEU A 608 -5.18 -7.92 -13.51
N LEU A 609 -3.96 -8.37 -13.82
CA LEU A 609 -3.21 -7.88 -14.98
C LEU A 609 -3.85 -8.30 -16.31
N ARG A 610 -4.31 -9.55 -16.42
CA ARG A 610 -5.00 -10.04 -17.61
C ARG A 610 -6.33 -9.34 -17.83
N ASP A 611 -7.08 -9.10 -16.76
CA ASP A 611 -8.36 -8.39 -16.80
C ASP A 611 -8.16 -6.92 -17.21
N GLU A 612 -7.13 -6.25 -16.67
CA GLU A 612 -6.80 -4.87 -17.06
C GLU A 612 -6.40 -4.79 -18.53
N VAL A 613 -5.62 -5.74 -19.05
CA VAL A 613 -5.29 -5.83 -20.48
C VAL A 613 -6.57 -6.04 -21.32
N ALA A 614 -7.43 -6.97 -20.91
CA ALA A 614 -8.68 -7.26 -21.60
C ALA A 614 -9.68 -6.08 -21.59
N SER A 615 -9.58 -5.19 -20.61
CA SER A 615 -10.43 -3.99 -20.53
C SER A 615 -10.24 -3.01 -21.70
N GLY A 616 -9.09 -3.04 -22.36
CA GLY A 616 -8.72 -2.07 -23.39
C GLY A 616 -8.50 -0.64 -22.86
N SER A 617 -8.41 -0.46 -21.54
CA SER A 617 -8.08 0.83 -20.92
C SER A 617 -6.71 1.35 -21.40
N GLU A 618 -6.45 2.64 -21.23
CA GLU A 618 -5.13 3.20 -21.59
C GLU A 618 -3.98 2.52 -20.82
N ARG A 619 -4.23 2.17 -19.56
CA ARG A 619 -3.34 1.36 -18.72
C ARG A 619 -3.20 -0.07 -19.24
N GLY A 620 -4.30 -0.68 -19.70
CA GLY A 620 -4.33 -2.01 -20.32
C GLY A 620 -3.51 -2.09 -21.61
N LYS A 621 -3.53 -1.04 -22.44
CA LYS A 621 -2.68 -0.94 -23.64
C LYS A 621 -1.19 -0.89 -23.27
N GLN A 622 -0.82 -0.06 -22.29
CA GLN A 622 0.55 -0.02 -21.78
C GLN A 622 1.00 -1.38 -21.22
N LEU A 623 0.13 -2.06 -20.48
CA LEU A 623 0.38 -3.41 -19.97
C LEU A 623 0.55 -4.44 -21.08
N THR A 624 -0.23 -4.33 -22.17
CA THR A 624 -0.12 -5.22 -23.33
C THR A 624 1.29 -5.14 -23.92
N GLU A 625 1.81 -3.93 -24.15
CA GLU A 625 3.16 -3.75 -24.70
C GLU A 625 4.26 -4.32 -23.79
N ILE A 626 4.12 -4.16 -22.46
CA ILE A 626 5.07 -4.68 -21.47
C ILE A 626 5.03 -6.21 -21.46
N MET A 627 3.84 -6.80 -21.46
CA MET A 627 3.64 -8.25 -21.40
C MET A 627 4.06 -8.96 -22.70
N GLU A 628 3.82 -8.36 -23.86
CA GLU A 628 4.27 -8.88 -25.17
C GLU A 628 5.80 -8.91 -25.31
N LYS A 629 6.49 -7.93 -24.71
CA LYS A 629 7.96 -7.89 -24.65
C LYS A 629 8.55 -8.87 -23.63
N GLY A 630 7.72 -9.43 -22.75
CA GLY A 630 8.15 -10.33 -21.68
C GLY A 630 8.78 -9.60 -20.48
N ASP A 631 8.58 -8.29 -20.37
CA ASP A 631 9.11 -7.46 -19.28
C ASP A 631 8.27 -7.61 -18.01
N LEU A 632 8.88 -7.36 -16.85
CA LEU A 632 8.19 -7.34 -15.57
C LEU A 632 7.33 -6.07 -15.45
N VAL A 633 6.05 -6.25 -15.09
CA VAL A 633 5.14 -5.13 -14.85
C VAL A 633 5.64 -4.29 -13.66
N PRO A 634 5.78 -2.95 -13.81
CA PRO A 634 6.18 -2.07 -12.72
C PRO A 634 5.34 -2.23 -11.45
N LEU A 635 5.99 -2.21 -10.29
CA LEU A 635 5.35 -2.44 -9.00
C LEU A 635 4.23 -1.43 -8.71
N ASP A 636 4.40 -0.16 -9.06
CA ASP A 636 3.39 0.88 -8.87
C ASP A 636 2.07 0.52 -9.58
N ILE A 637 2.18 -0.07 -10.77
CA ILE A 637 1.01 -0.53 -11.54
C ILE A 637 0.37 -1.73 -10.84
N VAL A 638 1.14 -2.70 -10.34
CA VAL A 638 0.56 -3.84 -9.61
C VAL A 638 -0.14 -3.38 -8.33
N LEU A 639 0.49 -2.50 -7.54
CA LEU A 639 -0.07 -1.96 -6.31
C LEU A 639 -1.36 -1.19 -6.54
N ALA A 640 -1.39 -0.32 -7.56
CA ALA A 640 -2.60 0.43 -7.88
C ALA A 640 -3.74 -0.50 -8.36
N LEU A 641 -3.47 -1.53 -9.16
CA LEU A 641 -4.50 -2.52 -9.54
C LEU A 641 -5.05 -3.26 -8.33
N MET A 642 -4.16 -3.68 -7.42
CA MET A 642 -4.58 -4.41 -6.23
C MET A 642 -5.39 -3.53 -5.29
N LYS A 643 -5.00 -2.26 -5.13
CA LYS A 643 -5.74 -1.27 -4.35
C LYS A 643 -7.12 -1.00 -4.92
N ASP A 644 -7.23 -0.83 -6.24
CA ASP A 644 -8.51 -0.63 -6.93
C ASP A 644 -9.42 -1.85 -6.79
N ALA A 645 -8.87 -3.05 -6.97
CA ALA A 645 -9.61 -4.30 -6.79
C ALA A 645 -10.07 -4.49 -5.34
N MET A 646 -9.22 -4.24 -4.35
CA MET A 646 -9.59 -4.35 -2.93
C MET A 646 -10.69 -3.37 -2.54
N LYS A 647 -10.63 -2.12 -3.02
CA LYS A 647 -11.67 -1.11 -2.77
C LYS A 647 -13.05 -1.54 -3.27
N VAL A 648 -13.12 -2.11 -4.47
CA VAL A 648 -14.37 -2.64 -5.06
C VAL A 648 -15.04 -3.64 -4.11
N TYR A 649 -14.26 -4.54 -3.51
CA TYR A 649 -14.79 -5.63 -2.70
C TYR A 649 -14.80 -5.36 -1.20
N ALA A 650 -14.32 -4.20 -0.74
CA ALA A 650 -14.17 -3.90 0.69
C ALA A 650 -15.49 -3.97 1.47
N GLY A 651 -16.62 -3.61 0.85
CA GLY A 651 -17.95 -3.67 1.48
C GLY A 651 -18.58 -5.07 1.54
N VAL A 652 -18.16 -5.99 0.68
CA VAL A 652 -18.77 -7.34 0.56
C VAL A 652 -17.87 -8.46 1.08
N SER A 653 -16.56 -8.23 1.08
CA SER A 653 -15.57 -9.24 1.47
C SER A 653 -15.42 -9.34 2.98
N LYS A 654 -15.25 -10.57 3.50
CA LYS A 654 -14.84 -10.79 4.89
C LYS A 654 -13.33 -10.69 5.11
N GLY A 655 -12.55 -10.61 4.03
CA GLY A 655 -11.09 -10.64 4.05
C GLY A 655 -10.50 -10.83 2.65
N PHE A 656 -9.23 -10.49 2.45
CA PHE A 656 -8.57 -10.63 1.16
C PHE A 656 -7.51 -11.73 1.17
N LEU A 657 -7.58 -12.65 0.22
CA LEU A 657 -6.52 -13.62 -0.08
C LEU A 657 -5.76 -13.11 -1.30
N ILE A 658 -4.52 -12.68 -1.09
CA ILE A 658 -3.66 -12.21 -2.18
C ILE A 658 -2.76 -13.38 -2.61
N ASP A 659 -3.07 -13.98 -3.75
CA ASP A 659 -2.38 -15.17 -4.27
C ASP A 659 -1.32 -14.81 -5.31
N GLY A 660 -0.15 -15.42 -5.18
CA GLY A 660 0.97 -15.22 -6.10
C GLY A 660 1.65 -13.86 -5.95
N TYR A 661 1.47 -13.23 -4.78
CA TYR A 661 2.07 -11.97 -4.35
C TYR A 661 2.19 -11.98 -2.81
N PRO A 662 3.23 -11.37 -2.22
CA PRO A 662 4.40 -10.78 -2.85
C PRO A 662 5.39 -11.86 -3.34
N ARG A 663 6.00 -11.62 -4.50
CA ARG A 663 7.05 -12.50 -5.06
C ARG A 663 8.45 -12.07 -4.63
N GLU A 664 8.62 -10.78 -4.38
CA GLU A 664 9.85 -10.14 -3.92
C GLU A 664 9.60 -9.37 -2.62
N LYS A 665 10.65 -9.17 -1.81
CA LYS A 665 10.54 -8.50 -0.50
C LYS A 665 9.91 -7.11 -0.60
N GLU A 666 10.34 -6.33 -1.59
CA GLU A 666 9.90 -4.95 -1.80
C GLU A 666 8.39 -4.86 -2.05
N GLN A 667 7.83 -5.84 -2.78
CA GLN A 667 6.40 -5.91 -3.05
C GLN A 667 5.59 -6.05 -1.75
N GLY A 668 6.05 -6.88 -0.82
CA GLY A 668 5.40 -7.06 0.47
C GLY A 668 5.48 -5.79 1.33
N ILE A 669 6.66 -5.20 1.41
CA ILE A 669 6.92 -3.98 2.18
C ILE A 669 6.05 -2.82 1.68
N ARG A 670 6.09 -2.54 0.37
CA ARG A 670 5.31 -1.45 -0.22
C ARG A 670 3.81 -1.68 -0.14
N PHE A 671 3.35 -2.92 -0.31
CA PHE A 671 1.93 -3.22 -0.10
C PHE A 671 1.48 -2.92 1.33
N GLU A 672 2.26 -3.34 2.34
CA GLU A 672 1.92 -3.06 3.74
C GLU A 672 1.96 -1.57 4.09
N GLN A 673 2.78 -0.78 3.38
CA GLN A 673 2.88 0.68 3.55
C GLN A 673 1.78 1.46 2.80
N GLU A 674 1.45 1.06 1.57
CA GLU A 674 0.64 1.87 0.63
C GLU A 674 -0.79 1.35 0.43
N VAL A 675 -1.02 0.07 0.74
CA VAL A 675 -2.29 -0.63 0.48
C VAL A 675 -2.91 -1.15 1.78
N ALA A 676 -2.33 -2.14 2.46
CA ALA A 676 -2.87 -2.66 3.71
C ALA A 676 -1.86 -3.60 4.40
N SER A 677 -1.81 -3.58 5.74
CA SER A 677 -0.99 -4.52 6.51
C SER A 677 -1.49 -5.96 6.35
N ALA A 678 -0.60 -6.91 6.05
CA ALA A 678 -0.96 -8.31 6.05
C ALA A 678 -1.13 -8.79 7.50
N LYS A 679 -2.26 -9.44 7.81
CA LYS A 679 -2.50 -10.03 9.12
C LYS A 679 -1.53 -11.18 9.37
N PHE A 680 -1.40 -12.08 8.41
CA PHE A 680 -0.39 -13.12 8.36
C PHE A 680 -0.14 -13.57 6.91
N VAL A 681 0.90 -14.39 6.72
CA VAL A 681 1.25 -15.00 5.44
C VAL A 681 1.04 -16.50 5.55
N LEU A 682 0.15 -17.05 4.72
CA LEU A 682 -0.10 -18.48 4.63
C LEU A 682 0.83 -19.07 3.56
N CYS A 683 1.79 -19.91 3.95
CA CYS A 683 2.76 -20.48 3.04
C CYS A 683 2.63 -22.00 2.97
N PHE A 684 2.31 -22.50 1.76
CA PHE A 684 2.20 -23.93 1.49
C PHE A 684 3.56 -24.51 1.13
N ASN A 685 4.08 -25.34 2.03
CA ASN A 685 5.36 -26.03 1.89
C ASN A 685 5.14 -27.40 1.24
N VAL A 686 5.81 -27.64 0.13
CA VAL A 686 5.74 -28.90 -0.64
C VAL A 686 7.12 -29.16 -1.22
N SER A 687 7.55 -30.42 -1.25
CA SER A 687 8.78 -30.83 -1.89
C SER A 687 8.78 -30.58 -3.41
N ASP A 688 9.96 -30.32 -3.97
CA ASP A 688 10.15 -30.14 -5.42
C ASP A 688 9.68 -31.36 -6.22
N GLU A 689 9.82 -32.56 -5.66
CA GLU A 689 9.33 -33.81 -6.27
C GLU A 689 7.80 -33.82 -6.39
N THR A 690 7.09 -33.53 -5.30
CA THR A 690 5.62 -33.47 -5.29
C THR A 690 5.10 -32.32 -6.17
N MET A 691 5.74 -31.14 -6.11
CA MET A 691 5.40 -30.01 -7.00
C MET A 691 5.56 -30.38 -8.48
N THR A 692 6.68 -31.00 -8.84
CA THR A 692 6.95 -31.46 -10.20
C THR A 692 5.92 -32.47 -10.66
N LYS A 693 5.61 -33.48 -9.82
CA LYS A 693 4.61 -34.50 -10.11
C LYS A 693 3.23 -33.86 -10.35
N ARG A 694 2.77 -32.99 -9.45
CA ARG A 694 1.48 -32.29 -9.57
C ARG A 694 1.40 -31.41 -10.83
N LEU A 695 2.49 -30.74 -11.20
CA LEU A 695 2.56 -29.93 -12.42
C LEU A 695 2.53 -30.79 -13.69
N LYS A 696 3.22 -31.93 -13.71
CA LYS A 696 3.19 -32.90 -14.82
C LYS A 696 1.80 -33.52 -14.99
N ASP A 697 1.18 -33.93 -13.88
CA ASP A 697 -0.17 -34.49 -13.90
C ASP A 697 -1.17 -33.44 -14.41
N ARG A 698 -1.02 -32.17 -14.01
CA ARG A 698 -1.84 -31.05 -14.52
C ARG A 698 -1.64 -30.82 -16.02
N ALA A 699 -0.43 -30.95 -16.54
CA ALA A 699 -0.14 -30.79 -17.97
C ALA A 699 -0.92 -31.79 -18.84
N GLN A 700 -1.17 -33.00 -18.32
CA GLN A 700 -1.91 -34.04 -19.04
C GLN A 700 -3.41 -33.74 -19.20
N TYR A 701 -4.02 -32.98 -18.27
CA TYR A 701 -5.47 -32.74 -18.25
C TYR A 701 -5.90 -31.29 -18.53
N SER A 702 -5.02 -30.30 -18.31
CA SER A 702 -5.40 -28.87 -18.37
C SER A 702 -5.11 -28.16 -19.70
N GLY A 703 -4.40 -28.81 -20.63
CA GLY A 703 -4.05 -28.22 -21.93
C GLY A 703 -3.12 -27.00 -21.86
N ARG A 704 -2.47 -26.74 -20.71
CA ARG A 704 -1.51 -25.65 -20.55
C ARG A 704 -0.21 -25.94 -21.30
N VAL A 705 0.06 -25.15 -22.33
CA VAL A 705 1.20 -25.30 -23.25
C VAL A 705 2.56 -25.01 -22.58
N ASP A 706 2.55 -24.39 -21.39
CA ASP A 706 3.72 -23.94 -20.64
C ASP A 706 4.20 -24.90 -19.53
N ASP A 707 3.48 -25.98 -19.18
CA ASP A 707 3.88 -26.94 -18.14
C ASP A 707 4.82 -28.06 -18.68
N ASN A 708 5.91 -27.69 -19.35
CA ASN A 708 6.97 -28.62 -19.78
C ASN A 708 8.12 -28.73 -18.77
N ASP A 709 8.97 -29.76 -18.89
CA ASP A 709 10.06 -30.04 -17.93
C ASP A 709 11.04 -28.87 -17.72
N GLU A 710 11.33 -28.10 -18.77
CA GLU A 710 12.23 -26.94 -18.67
C GLU A 710 11.55 -25.77 -17.95
N THR A 711 10.29 -25.48 -18.26
CA THR A 711 9.52 -24.42 -17.59
C THR A 711 9.28 -24.77 -16.13
N ILE A 712 8.97 -26.03 -15.79
CA ILE A 712 8.79 -26.46 -14.40
C ILE A 712 10.08 -26.22 -13.60
N LYS A 713 11.24 -26.64 -14.11
CA LYS A 713 12.54 -26.37 -13.49
C LYS A 713 12.79 -24.88 -13.29
N LYS A 714 12.50 -24.05 -14.31
CA LYS A 714 12.66 -22.60 -14.23
C LYS A 714 11.77 -22.00 -13.13
N ARG A 715 10.51 -22.43 -13.01
CA ARG A 715 9.57 -21.94 -12.00
C ARG A 715 9.95 -22.35 -10.58
N LEU A 716 10.46 -23.57 -10.39
CA LEU A 716 10.99 -24.03 -9.10
C LEU A 716 12.22 -23.21 -8.70
N LYS A 717 13.16 -23.02 -9.64
CA LYS A 717 14.33 -22.17 -9.41
C LYS A 717 13.94 -20.74 -9.04
N THR A 718 13.02 -20.11 -9.78
CA THR A 718 12.54 -18.76 -9.46
C THR A 718 11.86 -18.68 -8.09
N PHE A 719 11.11 -19.71 -7.69
CA PHE A 719 10.50 -19.76 -6.36
C PHE A 719 11.56 -19.74 -5.25
N HIS A 720 12.59 -20.61 -5.35
CA HIS A 720 13.68 -20.67 -4.37
C HIS A 720 14.55 -19.41 -4.37
N ASP A 721 14.85 -18.86 -5.54
CA ASP A 721 15.74 -17.69 -5.65
C ASP A 721 15.07 -16.38 -5.21
N VAL A 722 13.76 -16.21 -5.46
CA VAL A 722 13.07 -14.91 -5.37
C VAL A 722 12.01 -14.88 -4.26
N THR A 723 11.25 -15.96 -4.10
CA THR A 723 10.14 -16.03 -3.11
C THR A 723 10.61 -16.51 -1.73
N GLN A 724 11.63 -17.36 -1.64
CA GLN A 724 12.19 -17.78 -0.35
C GLN A 724 12.61 -16.59 0.55
N PRO A 725 13.27 -15.53 0.04
CA PRO A 725 13.54 -14.34 0.83
C PRO A 725 12.28 -13.66 1.42
N VAL A 726 11.14 -13.73 0.75
CA VAL A 726 9.86 -13.19 1.26
C VAL A 726 9.35 -14.02 2.43
N ILE A 727 9.43 -15.35 2.31
CA ILE A 727 9.07 -16.28 3.38
C ILE A 727 9.92 -15.98 4.62
N ASP A 728 11.23 -15.82 4.46
CA ASP A 728 12.15 -15.52 5.56
C ASP A 728 11.82 -14.17 6.24
N LEU A 729 11.46 -13.15 5.46
CA LEU A 729 11.05 -11.83 5.97
C LEU A 729 9.83 -11.95 6.89
N TYR A 730 8.75 -12.57 6.42
CA TYR A 730 7.52 -12.68 7.22
C TYR A 730 7.65 -13.70 8.36
N ASN A 731 8.56 -14.66 8.26
CA ASN A 731 8.92 -15.52 9.38
C ASN A 731 9.60 -14.71 10.49
N SER A 732 10.57 -13.86 10.14
CA SER A 732 11.28 -13.02 11.12
C SER A 732 10.36 -11.99 11.80
N ASN A 733 9.29 -11.57 11.12
CA ASN A 733 8.27 -10.68 11.65
C ASN A 733 7.19 -11.40 12.48
N GLY A 734 7.27 -12.73 12.65
CA GLY A 734 6.29 -13.52 13.38
C GLY A 734 4.91 -13.64 12.69
N LYS A 735 4.82 -13.29 11.40
CA LYS A 735 3.57 -13.31 10.62
C LYS A 735 3.41 -14.55 9.74
N LEU A 736 4.42 -15.43 9.64
CA LEU A 736 4.36 -16.60 8.77
C LEU A 736 3.59 -17.77 9.42
N LYS A 737 2.67 -18.35 8.67
CA LYS A 737 1.95 -19.59 8.99
C LYS A 737 2.28 -20.63 7.93
N MET A 738 3.14 -21.58 8.29
CA MET A 738 3.58 -22.65 7.39
C MET A 738 2.58 -23.81 7.44
N ILE A 739 2.17 -24.29 6.27
CA ILE A 739 1.31 -25.46 6.10
C ILE A 739 2.08 -26.52 5.34
N ASP A 740 2.20 -27.72 5.92
CA ASP A 740 2.67 -28.90 5.19
C ASP A 740 1.61 -29.32 4.16
N ALA A 741 1.94 -29.21 2.87
CA ALA A 741 1.00 -29.43 1.78
C ALA A 741 1.32 -30.68 0.94
N GLU A 742 2.02 -31.65 1.52
CA GLU A 742 2.30 -32.97 0.92
C GLU A 742 1.03 -33.85 0.82
N GLY A 743 0.13 -33.76 1.79
CA GLY A 743 -1.09 -34.58 1.91
C GLY A 743 -2.18 -34.29 0.88
N THR A 744 -3.34 -34.90 1.10
CA THR A 744 -4.56 -34.69 0.31
C THR A 744 -5.12 -33.28 0.52
N THR A 745 -5.97 -32.81 -0.41
CA THR A 745 -6.57 -31.47 -0.32
C THR A 745 -7.32 -31.24 0.99
N ASP A 746 -8.01 -32.26 1.51
CA ASP A 746 -8.77 -32.19 2.75
C ASP A 746 -7.85 -32.10 3.97
N GLU A 747 -6.81 -32.94 4.06
CA GLU A 747 -5.82 -32.90 5.15
C GLU A 747 -5.10 -31.54 5.20
N VAL A 748 -4.75 -31.00 4.03
CA VAL A 748 -4.12 -29.67 3.93
C VAL A 748 -5.09 -28.58 4.37
N PHE A 749 -6.36 -28.68 4.00
CA PHE A 749 -7.35 -27.68 4.43
C PHE A 749 -7.64 -27.75 5.93
N GLU A 750 -7.65 -28.94 6.56
CA GLU A 750 -7.77 -29.05 8.03
C GLU A 750 -6.66 -28.31 8.77
N MET A 751 -5.44 -28.29 8.22
CA MET A 751 -4.34 -27.49 8.79
C MET A 751 -4.55 -25.99 8.59
N VAL A 752 -5.08 -25.57 7.44
CA VAL A 752 -5.46 -24.18 7.19
C VAL A 752 -6.58 -23.74 8.13
N ASP A 753 -7.58 -24.60 8.35
CA ASP A 753 -8.74 -24.36 9.22
C ASP A 753 -8.29 -24.04 10.66
N LYS A 754 -7.35 -24.85 11.18
CA LYS A 754 -6.74 -24.62 12.51
C LYS A 754 -6.03 -23.27 12.59
N VAL A 755 -5.29 -22.87 11.55
CA VAL A 755 -4.64 -21.54 11.53
C VAL A 755 -5.68 -20.43 11.60
N PHE A 756 -6.79 -20.54 10.88
CA PHE A 756 -7.86 -19.54 10.92
C PHE A 756 -8.57 -19.50 12.29
N GLU A 757 -8.75 -20.65 12.94
CA GLU A 757 -9.26 -20.74 14.32
C GLU A 757 -8.31 -20.06 15.33
N GLU A 758 -7.01 -20.35 15.27
CA GLU A 758 -5.98 -19.73 16.11
C GLU A 758 -5.94 -18.21 15.93
N GLU A 759 -6.11 -17.74 14.68
CA GLU A 759 -6.17 -16.33 14.31
C GLU A 759 -7.53 -15.67 14.57
N LYS A 760 -8.47 -16.42 15.17
CA LYS A 760 -9.82 -16.00 15.54
C LYS A 760 -10.62 -15.45 14.37
N ILE A 761 -10.48 -16.05 13.19
CA ILE A 761 -11.23 -15.72 11.98
C ILE A 761 -12.44 -16.67 11.92
N PRO A 762 -13.68 -16.18 12.17
CA PRO A 762 -14.85 -17.05 12.15
C PRO A 762 -15.25 -17.43 10.72
N PRO A 763 -15.82 -18.64 10.49
CA PRO A 763 -16.44 -19.00 9.22
C PRO A 763 -17.57 -18.03 8.83
N SER A 764 -17.81 -17.88 7.53
CA SER A 764 -18.92 -17.06 7.03
C SER A 764 -20.27 -17.71 7.34
N LYS A 765 -21.29 -16.91 7.66
CA LYS A 765 -22.67 -17.41 7.81
C LYS A 765 -23.21 -18.04 6.52
N ASP A 766 -22.74 -17.52 5.38
CA ASP A 766 -23.21 -17.93 4.05
C ASP A 766 -22.43 -19.13 3.48
N CYS A 767 -21.56 -19.77 4.27
CA CYS A 767 -20.66 -20.82 3.79
C CYS A 767 -21.36 -22.13 3.44
N PHE A 768 -22.53 -22.40 4.02
CA PHE A 768 -23.20 -23.70 3.94
C PHE A 768 -23.85 -24.00 2.57
N GLY A 769 -23.93 -23.01 1.67
CA GLY A 769 -24.45 -23.20 0.32
C GLY A 769 -25.89 -23.73 0.33
N LYS A 770 -26.13 -24.87 -0.33
CA LYS A 770 -27.46 -25.50 -0.44
C LYS A 770 -27.79 -26.27 0.83
N VAL A 771 -28.86 -25.91 1.53
CA VAL A 771 -29.36 -26.65 2.71
C VAL A 771 -30.80 -27.07 2.49
N VAL A 772 -31.09 -28.35 2.67
CA VAL A 772 -32.43 -28.93 2.52
C VAL A 772 -32.83 -29.58 3.84
N PHE A 773 -33.96 -29.18 4.39
CA PHE A 773 -34.56 -29.89 5.52
C PHE A 773 -35.31 -31.11 4.99
N VAL A 774 -35.09 -32.26 5.62
CA VAL A 774 -35.76 -33.51 5.25
C VAL A 774 -36.71 -33.90 6.37
N VAL A 775 -38.01 -33.74 6.11
CA VAL A 775 -39.09 -33.87 7.09
C VAL A 775 -40.04 -34.99 6.68
N GLY A 776 -40.66 -35.64 7.66
CA GLY A 776 -41.59 -36.75 7.44
C GLY A 776 -41.72 -37.60 8.70
N GLY A 777 -42.83 -38.32 8.83
CA GLY A 777 -43.09 -39.12 10.03
C GLY A 777 -42.10 -40.29 10.22
N PRO A 778 -42.10 -40.95 11.39
CA PRO A 778 -41.22 -42.09 11.64
C PRO A 778 -41.53 -43.23 10.64
N GLY A 779 -40.51 -43.88 10.06
CA GLY A 779 -40.72 -44.94 9.06
C GLY A 779 -41.01 -44.46 7.62
N SER A 780 -41.06 -43.15 7.37
CA SER A 780 -41.25 -42.58 6.02
C SER A 780 -40.13 -42.85 5.02
N GLY A 781 -38.94 -43.26 5.48
CA GLY A 781 -37.80 -43.56 4.61
C GLY A 781 -36.80 -42.41 4.39
N LYS A 782 -36.91 -41.31 5.15
CA LYS A 782 -36.00 -40.14 5.08
C LYS A 782 -34.52 -40.49 4.93
N GLY A 783 -33.93 -41.18 5.93
CA GLY A 783 -32.50 -41.54 5.90
C GLY A 783 -32.12 -42.36 4.67
N THR A 784 -32.96 -43.32 4.27
CA THR A 784 -32.75 -44.12 3.06
C THR A 784 -32.73 -43.28 1.79
N GLN A 785 -33.61 -42.28 1.69
CA GLN A 785 -33.62 -41.36 0.55
C GLN A 785 -32.44 -40.39 0.61
N CYS A 786 -32.04 -39.92 1.79
CA CYS A 786 -30.83 -39.12 1.97
C CYS A 786 -29.59 -39.86 1.47
N ASP A 787 -29.41 -41.14 1.80
CA ASP A 787 -28.28 -41.95 1.31
C ASP A 787 -28.23 -42.00 -0.23
N LEU A 788 -29.38 -42.16 -0.88
CA LEU A 788 -29.47 -42.16 -2.34
C LEU A 788 -29.17 -40.78 -2.95
N ILE A 789 -29.65 -39.70 -2.32
CA ILE A 789 -29.34 -38.33 -2.74
C ILE A 789 -27.83 -38.06 -2.61
N VAL A 790 -27.21 -38.47 -1.50
CA VAL A 790 -25.76 -38.36 -1.28
C VAL A 790 -24.99 -39.07 -2.40
N GLN A 791 -25.37 -40.31 -2.73
CA GLN A 791 -24.71 -41.10 -3.78
C GLN A 791 -24.85 -40.48 -5.17
N LYS A 792 -26.03 -39.96 -5.54
CA LYS A 792 -26.26 -39.39 -6.88
C LYS A 792 -25.76 -37.95 -7.03
N TYR A 793 -26.01 -37.10 -6.04
CA TYR A 793 -25.83 -35.65 -6.13
C TYR A 793 -24.64 -35.12 -5.33
N GLY A 794 -24.01 -35.92 -4.47
CA GLY A 794 -22.84 -35.51 -3.68
C GLY A 794 -23.14 -34.55 -2.53
N TYR A 795 -24.37 -34.57 -2.01
CA TYR A 795 -24.74 -33.87 -0.78
C TYR A 795 -24.11 -34.55 0.44
N THR A 796 -24.12 -33.88 1.59
CA THR A 796 -23.79 -34.44 2.89
C THR A 796 -25.06 -34.64 3.70
N HIS A 797 -25.31 -35.87 4.13
CA HIS A 797 -26.42 -36.20 5.03
C HIS A 797 -25.98 -36.02 6.49
N LEU A 798 -26.74 -35.23 7.24
CA LEU A 798 -26.58 -35.02 8.67
C LEU A 798 -27.90 -35.32 9.38
N SER A 799 -27.90 -36.33 10.24
CA SER A 799 -29.04 -36.63 11.12
C SER A 799 -28.76 -36.13 12.53
N SER A 800 -29.67 -35.31 13.06
CA SER A 800 -29.58 -34.82 14.46
C SER A 800 -29.46 -35.97 15.46
N GLY A 801 -30.17 -37.07 15.23
CA GLY A 801 -30.10 -38.25 16.09
C GLY A 801 -28.78 -39.02 15.99
N ASP A 802 -28.16 -39.10 14.81
CA ASP A 802 -26.86 -39.77 14.65
C ASP A 802 -25.73 -38.94 15.26
N LEU A 803 -25.77 -37.62 15.11
CA LEU A 803 -24.81 -36.71 15.73
C LEU A 803 -24.84 -36.81 17.26
N LEU A 804 -26.03 -36.85 17.86
CA LEU A 804 -26.17 -37.02 19.32
C LEU A 804 -25.61 -38.36 19.80
N ARG A 805 -25.89 -39.46 19.08
CA ARG A 805 -25.35 -40.79 19.42
C ARG A 805 -23.83 -40.83 19.28
N ALA A 806 -23.28 -40.23 18.22
CA ALA A 806 -21.85 -40.15 18.01
C ALA A 806 -21.17 -39.32 19.12
N GLU A 807 -21.78 -38.21 19.54
CA GLU A 807 -21.28 -37.38 20.64
C GLU A 807 -21.27 -38.15 21.97
N VAL A 808 -22.33 -38.89 22.28
CA VAL A 808 -22.39 -39.78 23.45
C VAL A 808 -21.30 -40.86 23.40
N GLN A 809 -21.13 -41.50 22.24
CA GLN A 809 -20.10 -42.54 22.04
C GLN A 809 -18.68 -42.00 22.14
N SER A 810 -18.45 -40.72 21.82
CA SER A 810 -17.14 -40.09 21.92
C SER A 810 -16.59 -40.03 23.36
N GLY A 811 -17.47 -40.11 24.37
CA GLY A 811 -17.11 -39.98 25.78
C GLY A 811 -16.69 -38.57 26.19
N SER A 812 -16.91 -37.56 25.34
CA SER A 812 -16.66 -36.15 25.65
C SER A 812 -17.46 -35.70 26.89
N GLU A 813 -17.08 -34.59 27.50
CA GLU A 813 -17.82 -34.05 28.64
C GLU A 813 -19.27 -33.70 28.27
N ARG A 814 -19.49 -33.20 27.05
CA ARG A 814 -20.81 -33.01 26.46
C ARG A 814 -21.53 -34.36 26.27
N GLY A 815 -20.83 -35.39 25.80
CA GLY A 815 -21.36 -36.75 25.63
C GLY A 815 -21.84 -37.39 26.93
N LYS A 816 -21.14 -37.17 28.05
CA LYS A 816 -21.58 -37.62 29.38
C LYS A 816 -22.88 -36.94 29.82
N GLN A 817 -22.97 -35.62 29.66
CA GLN A 817 -24.19 -34.86 29.94
C GLN A 817 -25.37 -35.33 29.07
N LEU A 818 -25.13 -35.55 27.77
CA LEU A 818 -26.12 -36.11 26.85
C LEU A 818 -26.58 -37.51 27.26
N THR A 819 -25.67 -38.35 27.78
CA THR A 819 -25.99 -39.69 28.27
C THR A 819 -27.01 -39.62 29.40
N GLU A 820 -26.83 -38.73 30.37
CA GLU A 820 -27.77 -38.55 31.49
C GLU A 820 -29.15 -38.06 31.02
N ILE A 821 -29.19 -37.09 30.10
CA ILE A 821 -30.44 -36.54 29.54
C ILE A 821 -31.18 -37.63 28.75
N MET A 822 -30.47 -38.37 27.90
CA MET A 822 -31.06 -39.43 27.08
C MET A 822 -31.55 -40.61 27.91
N GLN A 823 -30.85 -40.98 29.00
CA GLN A 823 -31.31 -42.03 29.94
C GLN A 823 -32.58 -41.64 30.70
N LYS A 824 -32.79 -40.34 30.95
CA LYS A 824 -34.03 -39.80 31.55
C LYS A 824 -35.19 -39.69 30.56
N GLY A 825 -34.95 -39.89 29.26
CA GLY A 825 -35.97 -39.74 28.21
C GLY A 825 -36.31 -38.28 27.90
N GLU A 826 -35.49 -37.34 28.33
CA GLU A 826 -35.67 -35.90 28.10
C GLU A 826 -35.18 -35.48 26.71
N LEU A 827 -35.79 -34.44 26.13
CA LEU A 827 -35.31 -33.85 24.88
C LEU A 827 -34.02 -33.07 25.12
N VAL A 828 -33.02 -33.33 24.28
CA VAL A 828 -31.78 -32.55 24.28
C VAL A 828 -32.10 -31.10 23.93
N SER A 829 -31.48 -30.15 24.65
CA SER A 829 -31.74 -28.73 24.45
C SER A 829 -31.47 -28.30 23.00
N LEU A 830 -32.31 -27.38 22.50
CA LEU A 830 -32.20 -26.85 21.14
C LEU A 830 -30.81 -26.28 20.85
N ASP A 831 -30.21 -25.57 21.82
CA ASP A 831 -28.86 -25.01 21.70
C ASP A 831 -27.80 -26.08 21.44
N THR A 832 -27.88 -27.23 22.14
CA THR A 832 -26.92 -28.33 21.96
C THR A 832 -27.07 -28.97 20.58
N VAL A 833 -28.31 -29.17 20.11
CA VAL A 833 -28.58 -29.75 18.78
C VAL A 833 -28.11 -28.82 17.67
N LEU A 834 -28.41 -27.52 17.77
CA LEU A 834 -27.94 -26.49 16.83
C LEU A 834 -26.42 -26.44 16.77
N GLN A 835 -25.76 -26.48 17.93
CA GLN A 835 -24.30 -26.47 18.00
C GLN A 835 -23.70 -27.70 17.32
N LEU A 836 -24.18 -28.91 17.61
CA LEU A 836 -23.71 -30.15 16.97
C LEU A 836 -23.94 -30.14 15.45
N LEU A 837 -25.11 -29.69 15.00
CA LEU A 837 -25.40 -29.54 13.57
C LEU A 837 -24.43 -28.56 12.92
N LYS A 838 -24.23 -27.38 13.52
CA LYS A 838 -23.31 -26.36 13.01
C LYS A 838 -21.87 -26.87 12.92
N GLU A 839 -21.36 -27.51 13.97
CA GLU A 839 -20.02 -28.11 14.01
C GLU A 839 -19.86 -29.19 12.90
N ALA A 840 -20.85 -30.07 12.74
CA ALA A 840 -20.84 -31.10 11.70
C ALA A 840 -20.90 -30.51 10.27
N MET A 841 -21.72 -29.48 10.07
CA MET A 841 -21.82 -28.77 8.78
C MET A 841 -20.49 -28.07 8.45
N LEU A 842 -19.89 -27.35 9.41
CA LEU A 842 -18.62 -26.64 9.21
C LEU A 842 -17.46 -27.59 8.85
N LYS A 843 -17.45 -28.81 9.40
CA LYS A 843 -16.44 -29.83 9.08
C LYS A 843 -16.55 -30.34 7.64
N LYS A 844 -17.75 -30.30 7.04
CA LYS A 844 -18.02 -30.84 5.70
C LYS A 844 -18.27 -29.77 4.64
N VAL A 845 -18.25 -28.48 5.01
CA VAL A 845 -18.60 -27.37 4.11
C VAL A 845 -17.78 -27.34 2.83
N VAL A 846 -16.49 -27.66 2.89
CA VAL A 846 -15.61 -27.63 1.73
C VAL A 846 -15.89 -28.79 0.77
N SER A 847 -15.99 -30.01 1.28
CA SER A 847 -16.19 -31.22 0.47
C SER A 847 -17.65 -31.45 0.04
N SER A 848 -18.62 -30.81 0.70
CA SER A 848 -20.05 -30.98 0.39
C SER A 848 -20.52 -30.10 -0.77
N LYS A 849 -21.41 -30.62 -1.63
CA LYS A 849 -22.20 -29.83 -2.58
C LYS A 849 -23.44 -29.17 -1.96
N GLY A 850 -23.87 -29.66 -0.79
CA GLY A 850 -25.04 -29.19 -0.06
C GLY A 850 -25.39 -30.11 1.11
N PHE A 851 -26.22 -29.67 2.04
CA PHE A 851 -26.55 -30.41 3.25
C PHE A 851 -27.99 -30.90 3.26
N LEU A 852 -28.19 -32.16 3.62
CA LEU A 852 -29.49 -32.74 3.93
C LEU A 852 -29.59 -32.86 5.45
N ILE A 853 -30.44 -32.06 6.07
CA ILE A 853 -30.65 -32.08 7.51
C ILE A 853 -31.85 -32.97 7.80
N ASP A 854 -31.59 -34.21 8.22
CA ASP A 854 -32.60 -35.24 8.45
C ASP A 854 -33.05 -35.29 9.92
N GLY A 855 -34.37 -35.40 10.12
CA GLY A 855 -34.96 -35.50 11.44
C GLY A 855 -34.92 -34.20 12.25
N TYR A 856 -34.78 -33.07 11.54
CA TYR A 856 -34.78 -31.70 12.03
C TYR A 856 -35.28 -30.77 10.91
N PRO A 857 -36.02 -29.69 11.20
CA PRO A 857 -36.59 -29.34 12.50
C PRO A 857 -37.79 -30.23 12.84
N ARG A 858 -37.93 -30.59 14.12
CA ARG A 858 -39.08 -31.35 14.65
C ARG A 858 -40.17 -30.45 15.20
N GLU A 859 -39.79 -29.24 15.61
CA GLU A 859 -40.67 -28.20 16.12
C GLU A 859 -40.37 -26.89 15.40
N LEU A 860 -41.35 -26.00 15.34
CA LEU A 860 -41.25 -24.74 14.59
C LEU A 860 -40.08 -23.86 15.05
N GLU A 861 -39.90 -23.73 16.37
CA GLU A 861 -38.83 -22.90 16.94
C GLU A 861 -37.44 -23.37 16.50
N GLN A 862 -37.26 -24.69 16.31
CA GLN A 862 -36.00 -25.24 15.82
C GLN A 862 -35.67 -24.73 14.42
N GLY A 863 -36.66 -24.76 13.52
CA GLY A 863 -36.51 -24.24 12.16
C GLY A 863 -36.14 -22.76 12.19
N VAL A 864 -36.92 -21.95 12.91
CA VAL A 864 -36.70 -20.50 13.02
C VAL A 864 -35.31 -20.17 13.58
N ARG A 865 -34.85 -20.86 14.64
CA ARG A 865 -33.52 -20.62 15.21
C ARG A 865 -32.39 -21.08 14.29
N PHE A 866 -32.58 -22.19 13.57
CA PHE A 866 -31.60 -22.62 12.56
C PHE A 866 -31.42 -21.55 11.48
N GLU A 867 -32.49 -20.93 11.00
CA GLU A 867 -32.40 -19.84 10.01
C GLU A 867 -31.65 -18.62 10.55
N GLN A 868 -31.84 -18.29 11.83
CA GLN A 868 -31.21 -17.14 12.48
C GLN A 868 -29.72 -17.36 12.79
N GLU A 869 -29.34 -18.57 13.21
CA GLU A 869 -28.01 -18.87 13.75
C GLU A 869 -27.06 -19.58 12.78
N ILE A 870 -27.64 -20.28 11.81
CA ILE A 870 -26.92 -21.08 10.82
C ILE A 870 -27.19 -20.51 9.42
N CYS A 871 -28.33 -20.84 8.80
CA CYS A 871 -28.75 -20.32 7.49
C CYS A 871 -30.18 -20.75 7.15
N ALA A 872 -30.82 -20.09 6.19
CA ALA A 872 -32.14 -20.50 5.72
C ALA A 872 -32.08 -21.76 4.83
N PRO A 873 -33.04 -22.70 4.95
CA PRO A 873 -33.14 -23.82 4.01
C PRO A 873 -33.57 -23.31 2.62
N GLN A 874 -33.01 -23.92 1.59
CA GLN A 874 -33.41 -23.72 0.18
C GLN A 874 -34.85 -24.19 -0.01
N PHE A 875 -35.17 -25.38 0.48
CA PHE A 875 -36.52 -25.94 0.54
C PHE A 875 -36.60 -27.03 1.62
N VAL A 876 -37.83 -27.45 1.93
CA VAL A 876 -38.14 -28.55 2.84
C VAL A 876 -38.66 -29.71 2.00
N LEU A 877 -37.92 -30.82 1.96
CA LEU A 877 -38.36 -32.06 1.34
C LEU A 877 -39.23 -32.83 2.34
N TYR A 878 -40.54 -32.86 2.11
CA TYR A 878 -41.51 -33.53 2.96
C TYR A 878 -41.91 -34.89 2.36
N PHE A 879 -41.61 -35.97 3.09
CA PHE A 879 -42.06 -37.32 2.76
C PHE A 879 -43.40 -37.62 3.41
N ASP A 880 -44.44 -37.61 2.58
CA ASP A 880 -45.83 -37.84 2.98
C ASP A 880 -46.19 -39.32 2.93
N VAL A 881 -46.60 -39.87 4.09
CA VAL A 881 -46.90 -41.28 4.29
C VAL A 881 -48.02 -41.42 5.32
N SER A 882 -48.94 -42.35 5.09
CA SER A 882 -50.00 -42.71 6.04
C SER A 882 -49.48 -43.40 7.31
N ASP A 883 -50.21 -43.21 8.40
CA ASP A 883 -49.92 -43.83 9.70
C ASP A 883 -49.87 -45.37 9.62
N GLU A 884 -50.69 -45.98 8.77
CA GLU A 884 -50.70 -47.43 8.53
C GLU A 884 -49.37 -47.90 7.92
N THR A 885 -48.91 -47.25 6.86
CA THR A 885 -47.63 -47.56 6.20
C THR A 885 -46.45 -47.28 7.12
N MET A 886 -46.46 -46.16 7.87
CA MET A 886 -45.43 -45.84 8.85
C MET A 886 -45.34 -46.91 9.95
N THR A 887 -46.47 -47.31 10.52
CA THR A 887 -46.54 -48.36 11.56
C THR A 887 -45.99 -49.68 11.03
N LYS A 888 -46.42 -50.11 9.82
CA LYS A 888 -45.94 -51.34 9.19
C LYS A 888 -44.43 -51.33 8.97
N ARG A 889 -43.85 -50.22 8.51
CA ARG A 889 -42.41 -50.08 8.27
C ARG A 889 -41.60 -50.05 9.57
N LEU A 890 -42.12 -49.41 10.62
CA LEU A 890 -41.46 -49.37 11.93
C LEU A 890 -41.44 -50.75 12.60
N LEU A 891 -42.54 -51.50 12.52
CA LEU A 891 -42.61 -52.87 13.02
C LEU A 891 -41.62 -53.79 12.28
N GLY A 892 -41.57 -53.72 10.94
CA GLY A 892 -40.59 -54.48 10.15
C GLY A 892 -39.14 -54.09 10.43
N ARG A 893 -38.87 -52.82 10.78
CA ARG A 893 -37.53 -52.34 11.16
C ARG A 893 -37.11 -52.82 12.56
N ALA A 894 -38.05 -52.97 13.49
CA ALA A 894 -37.78 -53.52 14.81
C ALA A 894 -37.26 -54.97 14.72
N GLU A 895 -37.75 -55.74 13.76
CA GLU A 895 -37.32 -57.11 13.50
C GLU A 895 -35.91 -57.21 12.89
N THR A 896 -35.47 -56.21 12.12
CA THR A 896 -34.20 -56.26 11.36
C THR A 896 -33.05 -55.43 11.92
N SER A 897 -33.30 -54.38 12.71
CA SER A 897 -32.28 -53.36 13.03
C SER A 897 -31.82 -53.25 14.49
N GLY A 898 -32.41 -54.03 15.41
CA GLY A 898 -31.95 -54.11 16.80
C GLY A 898 -32.04 -52.80 17.61
N ARG A 899 -32.86 -51.83 17.19
CA ARG A 899 -33.14 -50.62 17.98
C ARG A 899 -34.02 -50.97 19.18
N ALA A 900 -33.51 -50.73 20.39
CA ALA A 900 -34.15 -51.12 21.65
C ALA A 900 -35.45 -50.35 21.98
N ASP A 901 -35.79 -49.33 21.20
CA ASP A 901 -36.86 -48.35 21.41
C ASP A 901 -38.04 -48.46 20.42
N ASP A 902 -38.06 -49.44 19.51
CA ASP A 902 -39.14 -49.63 18.53
C ASP A 902 -40.20 -50.65 19.00
N ASN A 903 -40.90 -50.37 20.11
CA ASN A 903 -42.07 -51.14 20.56
C ASN A 903 -43.40 -50.45 20.14
N ALA A 904 -44.52 -51.18 20.16
CA ALA A 904 -45.82 -50.69 19.68
C ALA A 904 -46.29 -49.40 20.36
N GLU A 905 -45.98 -49.23 21.65
CA GLU A 905 -46.37 -48.05 22.43
C GLU A 905 -45.51 -46.83 22.06
N THR A 906 -44.19 -47.02 21.88
CA THR A 906 -43.28 -45.99 21.41
C THR A 906 -43.55 -45.58 19.96
N ILE A 907 -43.95 -46.51 19.08
CA ILE A 907 -44.37 -46.19 17.71
C ILE A 907 -45.58 -45.27 17.72
N LYS A 908 -46.60 -45.58 18.53
CA LYS A 908 -47.80 -44.75 18.67
C LYS A 908 -47.46 -43.35 19.18
N GLN A 909 -46.60 -43.23 20.20
CA GLN A 909 -46.15 -41.93 20.72
C GLN A 909 -45.42 -41.11 19.64
N ARG A 910 -44.55 -41.73 18.83
CA ARG A 910 -43.85 -41.02 17.75
C ARG A 910 -44.77 -40.52 16.65
N LEU A 911 -45.85 -41.23 16.34
CA LEU A 911 -46.88 -40.77 15.40
C LEU A 911 -47.63 -39.55 15.96
N VAL A 912 -48.04 -39.61 17.22
CA VAL A 912 -48.69 -38.47 17.90
C VAL A 912 -47.77 -37.25 17.91
N THR A 913 -46.51 -37.41 18.34
CA THR A 913 -45.53 -36.31 18.35
C THR A 913 -45.31 -35.72 16.96
N PHE A 914 -45.27 -36.55 15.91
CA PHE A 914 -45.15 -36.05 14.54
C PHE A 914 -46.35 -35.17 14.16
N HIS A 915 -47.57 -35.63 14.41
CA HIS A 915 -48.78 -34.88 14.06
C HIS A 915 -48.93 -33.59 14.86
N ASP A 916 -48.68 -33.64 16.18
CA ASP A 916 -48.91 -32.51 17.09
C ASP A 916 -47.80 -31.45 17.00
N VAL A 917 -46.55 -31.85 16.72
CA VAL A 917 -45.38 -30.96 16.87
C VAL A 917 -44.66 -30.69 15.54
N THR A 918 -44.58 -31.69 14.66
CA THR A 918 -43.85 -31.58 13.37
C THR A 918 -44.73 -31.08 12.22
N THR A 919 -46.02 -31.43 12.16
CA THR A 919 -46.93 -30.89 11.12
C THR A 919 -46.96 -29.35 11.09
N PRO A 920 -46.97 -28.62 12.22
CA PRO A 920 -46.88 -27.15 12.22
C PRO A 920 -45.64 -26.59 11.49
N VAL A 921 -44.53 -27.33 11.46
CA VAL A 921 -43.33 -26.96 10.67
C VAL A 921 -43.65 -26.98 9.19
N ILE A 922 -44.33 -28.04 8.73
CA ILE A 922 -44.73 -28.21 7.33
C ILE A 922 -45.67 -27.08 6.93
N ASP A 923 -46.67 -26.76 7.76
CA ASP A 923 -47.60 -25.66 7.50
C ASP A 923 -46.89 -24.31 7.40
N TYR A 924 -45.93 -24.04 8.29
CA TYR A 924 -45.16 -22.82 8.29
C TYR A 924 -44.35 -22.63 6.99
N TYR A 925 -43.64 -23.67 6.54
CA TYR A 925 -42.87 -23.61 5.30
C TYR A 925 -43.73 -23.70 4.04
N THR A 926 -44.90 -24.35 4.10
CA THR A 926 -45.87 -24.39 3.00
C THR A 926 -46.42 -23.00 2.70
N LYS A 927 -46.74 -22.22 3.75
CA LYS A 927 -47.16 -20.81 3.61
C LYS A 927 -46.08 -19.93 2.96
N GLN A 928 -44.81 -20.34 3.02
CA GLN A 928 -43.69 -19.66 2.37
C GLN A 928 -43.33 -20.23 0.99
N GLN A 929 -44.11 -21.21 0.49
CA GLN A 929 -43.83 -21.93 -0.77
C GLN A 929 -42.46 -22.62 -0.79
N LYS A 930 -41.98 -23.09 0.36
CA LYS A 930 -40.69 -23.80 0.50
C LYS A 930 -40.83 -25.31 0.64
N VAL A 931 -42.03 -25.86 0.77
CA VAL A 931 -42.24 -27.32 0.92
C VAL A 931 -42.36 -27.97 -0.45
N VAL A 932 -41.54 -28.98 -0.69
CA VAL A 932 -41.69 -29.93 -1.80
C VAL A 932 -42.13 -31.26 -1.21
N GLN A 933 -43.38 -31.63 -1.46
CA GLN A 933 -43.98 -32.85 -0.96
C GLN A 933 -43.78 -34.01 -1.93
N VAL A 934 -43.30 -35.14 -1.42
CA VAL A 934 -43.13 -36.40 -2.15
C VAL A 934 -43.90 -37.50 -1.42
N SER A 935 -44.81 -38.18 -2.12
CA SER A 935 -45.48 -39.36 -1.57
C SER A 935 -44.48 -40.49 -1.38
N ALA A 936 -44.36 -40.98 -0.15
CA ALA A 936 -43.47 -42.07 0.22
C ALA A 936 -44.21 -43.39 0.53
N GLU A 937 -45.43 -43.56 0.01
CA GLU A 937 -46.22 -44.81 0.15
C GLU A 937 -45.58 -46.00 -0.59
N LYS A 938 -44.90 -45.73 -1.70
CA LYS A 938 -44.33 -46.73 -2.61
C LYS A 938 -43.00 -47.30 -2.13
N GLY A 939 -42.44 -48.24 -2.91
CA GLY A 939 -41.12 -48.82 -2.67
C GLY A 939 -39.98 -47.80 -2.78
N LYS A 940 -38.84 -48.11 -2.15
CA LYS A 940 -37.65 -47.25 -2.04
C LYS A 940 -37.26 -46.58 -3.37
N ASP A 941 -37.15 -47.38 -4.44
CA ASP A 941 -36.65 -46.90 -5.73
C ASP A 941 -37.66 -46.01 -6.45
N GLU A 942 -38.96 -46.33 -6.37
CA GLU A 942 -40.02 -45.48 -6.95
C GLU A 942 -40.10 -44.12 -6.26
N VAL A 943 -39.98 -44.09 -4.92
CA VAL A 943 -39.92 -42.83 -4.17
C VAL A 943 -38.68 -42.03 -4.58
N PHE A 944 -37.54 -42.70 -4.80
CA PHE A 944 -36.34 -42.01 -5.23
C PHE A 944 -36.47 -41.42 -6.63
N VAL A 945 -37.21 -42.04 -7.55
CA VAL A 945 -37.49 -41.43 -8.87
C VAL A 945 -38.22 -40.10 -8.73
N GLU A 946 -39.17 -39.96 -7.80
CA GLU A 946 -39.84 -38.69 -7.54
C GLU A 946 -38.88 -37.66 -6.89
N VAL A 947 -38.06 -38.10 -5.94
CA VAL A 947 -37.00 -37.26 -5.36
C VAL A 947 -36.01 -36.78 -6.42
N GLN A 948 -35.64 -37.65 -7.37
CA GLN A 948 -34.73 -37.30 -8.46
C GLN A 948 -35.30 -36.18 -9.32
N LYS A 949 -36.60 -36.20 -9.65
CA LYS A 949 -37.22 -35.10 -10.41
C LYS A 949 -37.05 -33.76 -9.70
N VAL A 950 -37.22 -33.72 -8.38
CA VAL A 950 -37.05 -32.50 -7.58
C VAL A 950 -35.62 -31.97 -7.66
N PHE A 951 -34.62 -32.81 -7.40
CA PHE A 951 -33.22 -32.37 -7.43
C PHE A 951 -32.71 -32.07 -8.85
N ASP A 952 -33.12 -32.86 -9.84
CA ASP A 952 -32.79 -32.65 -11.25
C ASP A 952 -33.40 -31.32 -11.75
N GLU A 953 -34.63 -30.97 -11.34
CA GLU A 953 -35.26 -29.67 -11.65
C GLU A 953 -34.54 -28.50 -10.97
N VAL A 954 -34.16 -28.64 -9.69
CA VAL A 954 -33.41 -27.60 -8.97
C VAL A 954 -32.04 -27.36 -9.62
N GLU A 955 -31.28 -28.41 -9.94
CA GLU A 955 -29.99 -28.28 -10.62
C GLU A 955 -30.14 -27.72 -12.04
N ALA A 956 -31.17 -28.15 -12.78
CA ALA A 956 -31.45 -27.63 -14.12
C ALA A 956 -31.80 -26.13 -14.10
N ASN A 957 -32.65 -25.69 -13.15
CA ASN A 957 -33.01 -24.30 -12.99
C ASN A 957 -31.79 -23.43 -12.61
N GLU A 958 -30.93 -23.90 -11.71
CA GLU A 958 -29.69 -23.18 -11.37
C GLU A 958 -28.72 -23.10 -12.54
N ALA A 959 -28.51 -24.19 -13.27
CA ALA A 959 -27.67 -24.19 -14.47
C ALA A 959 -28.22 -23.24 -15.54
N ALA A 960 -29.53 -23.27 -15.77
CA ALA A 960 -30.22 -22.39 -16.69
C ALA A 960 -30.05 -20.91 -16.30
N LEU A 961 -30.25 -20.56 -15.01
CA LEU A 961 -29.99 -19.20 -14.51
C LEU A 961 -28.54 -18.76 -14.75
N LYS A 962 -27.56 -19.61 -14.45
CA LYS A 962 -26.13 -19.28 -14.64
C LYS A 962 -25.74 -19.14 -16.12
N SER A 963 -26.48 -19.79 -17.03
CA SER A 963 -26.30 -19.66 -18.48
C SER A 963 -27.15 -18.56 -19.13
N SER A 964 -28.10 -17.98 -18.39
CA SER A 964 -29.03 -16.98 -18.91
C SER A 964 -28.33 -15.67 -19.22
N LYS A 965 -28.73 -15.00 -20.31
CA LYS A 965 -28.26 -13.65 -20.62
C LYS A 965 -28.99 -12.65 -19.72
N VAL A 966 -28.24 -11.80 -19.03
CA VAL A 966 -28.79 -10.77 -18.14
C VAL A 966 -28.23 -9.41 -18.54
N ILE A 967 -29.13 -8.46 -18.77
CA ILE A 967 -28.79 -7.06 -19.02
C ILE A 967 -29.30 -6.22 -17.85
N PHE A 968 -28.37 -5.58 -17.13
CA PHE A 968 -28.75 -4.55 -16.16
C PHE A 968 -29.08 -3.26 -16.89
N VAL A 969 -30.25 -2.69 -16.61
CA VAL A 969 -30.72 -1.45 -17.23
C VAL A 969 -30.60 -0.31 -16.22
N ILE A 970 -29.58 0.54 -16.42
CA ILE A 970 -29.16 1.56 -15.47
C ILE A 970 -29.35 2.96 -16.07
N GLY A 971 -29.59 3.95 -15.22
CA GLY A 971 -29.78 5.35 -15.58
C GLY A 971 -30.46 6.11 -14.46
N GLY A 972 -30.31 7.43 -14.43
CA GLY A 972 -30.92 8.26 -13.39
C GLY A 972 -32.46 8.30 -13.45
N PRO A 973 -33.13 8.84 -12.41
CA PRO A 973 -34.58 8.98 -12.41
C PRO A 973 -35.03 9.83 -13.61
N GLY A 974 -36.05 9.40 -14.36
CA GLY A 974 -36.50 10.14 -15.56
C GLY A 974 -35.72 9.87 -16.84
N SER A 975 -34.71 9.00 -16.82
CA SER A 975 -33.88 8.68 -18.00
C SER A 975 -34.58 7.84 -19.08
N GLY A 976 -35.79 7.32 -18.82
CA GLY A 976 -36.56 6.53 -19.81
C GLY A 976 -36.32 5.02 -19.80
N LYS A 977 -35.58 4.46 -18.82
CA LYS A 977 -35.31 3.01 -18.67
C LYS A 977 -36.52 2.11 -18.95
N GLY A 978 -37.61 2.28 -18.17
CA GLY A 978 -38.80 1.43 -18.29
C GLY A 978 -39.46 1.51 -19.67
N THR A 979 -39.48 2.70 -20.29
CA THR A 979 -39.98 2.89 -21.66
C THR A 979 -39.14 2.11 -22.66
N GLN A 980 -37.81 2.19 -22.55
CA GLN A 980 -36.91 1.47 -23.44
C GLN A 980 -36.97 -0.04 -23.20
N CYS A 981 -37.09 -0.50 -21.95
CA CYS A 981 -37.36 -1.90 -21.63
C CYS A 981 -38.63 -2.40 -22.33
N ALA A 982 -39.73 -1.66 -22.28
CA ALA A 982 -40.98 -2.05 -22.94
C ALA A 982 -40.81 -2.19 -24.46
N ASN A 983 -40.05 -1.28 -25.08
CA ASN A 983 -39.73 -1.39 -26.51
C ASN A 983 -38.86 -2.62 -26.81
N ILE A 984 -37.82 -2.90 -26.00
CA ILE A 984 -36.97 -4.09 -26.16
C ILE A 984 -37.81 -5.38 -26.01
N VAL A 985 -38.68 -5.46 -25.01
CA VAL A 985 -39.58 -6.61 -24.81
C VAL A 985 -40.45 -6.83 -26.04
N LYS A 986 -41.01 -5.76 -26.62
CA LYS A 986 -41.87 -5.83 -27.81
C LYS A 986 -41.14 -6.37 -29.04
N ASP A 987 -39.92 -5.90 -29.31
CA ASP A 987 -39.20 -6.23 -30.55
C ASP A 987 -38.37 -7.52 -30.44
N TYR A 988 -37.86 -7.87 -29.25
CA TYR A 988 -36.94 -9.00 -29.03
C TYR A 988 -37.51 -10.13 -28.16
N GLY A 989 -38.68 -9.94 -27.54
CA GLY A 989 -39.32 -10.97 -26.72
C GLY A 989 -38.63 -11.24 -25.38
N PHE A 990 -37.78 -10.33 -24.91
CA PHE A 990 -37.07 -10.48 -23.64
C PHE A 990 -38.02 -10.39 -22.43
N CYS A 991 -37.58 -10.87 -21.28
CA CYS A 991 -38.33 -10.74 -20.02
C CYS A 991 -37.83 -9.50 -19.26
N HIS A 992 -38.73 -8.57 -18.97
CA HIS A 992 -38.44 -7.40 -18.13
C HIS A 992 -38.80 -7.68 -16.67
N LEU A 993 -37.81 -7.51 -15.79
CA LEU A 993 -37.94 -7.66 -14.36
C LEU A 993 -37.58 -6.33 -13.68
N SER A 994 -38.58 -5.68 -13.07
CA SER A 994 -38.37 -4.47 -12.28
C SER A 994 -38.41 -4.80 -10.80
N SER A 995 -37.33 -4.47 -10.08
CA SER A 995 -37.25 -4.70 -8.62
C SER A 995 -38.42 -4.05 -7.87
N GLY A 996 -38.83 -2.85 -8.30
CA GLY A 996 -39.94 -2.13 -7.69
C GLY A 996 -41.31 -2.76 -7.97
N ASP A 997 -41.52 -3.34 -9.16
CA ASP A 997 -42.79 -4.01 -9.49
C ASP A 997 -42.91 -5.33 -8.73
N LEU A 998 -41.84 -6.13 -8.69
CA LEU A 998 -41.81 -7.40 -7.93
C LEU A 998 -42.14 -7.18 -6.45
N LEU A 999 -41.59 -6.15 -5.83
CA LEU A 999 -41.90 -5.80 -4.43
C LEU A 999 -43.37 -5.39 -4.26
N ARG A 1000 -43.90 -4.55 -5.15
CA ARG A 1000 -45.31 -4.11 -5.08
C ARG A 1000 -46.28 -5.26 -5.31
N ASP A 1001 -45.97 -6.18 -6.22
CA ASP A 1001 -46.83 -7.31 -6.51
C ASP A 1001 -46.80 -8.34 -5.37
N GLU A 1002 -45.64 -8.54 -4.73
CA GLU A 1002 -45.53 -9.33 -3.49
C GLU A 1002 -46.36 -8.72 -2.37
N VAL A 1003 -46.33 -7.39 -2.18
CA VAL A 1003 -47.17 -6.68 -1.20
C VAL A 1003 -48.67 -6.86 -1.53
N LYS A 1004 -49.06 -6.69 -2.79
CA LYS A 1004 -50.46 -6.86 -3.24
C LYS A 1004 -50.96 -8.29 -3.06
N SER A 1005 -50.08 -9.29 -3.13
CA SER A 1005 -50.45 -10.70 -2.92
C SER A 1005 -51.04 -10.96 -1.52
N GLY A 1006 -50.76 -10.08 -0.55
CA GLY A 1006 -51.21 -10.24 0.83
C GLY A 1006 -50.52 -11.37 1.61
N SER A 1007 -49.45 -11.96 1.05
CA SER A 1007 -48.64 -12.98 1.72
C SER A 1007 -48.05 -12.44 3.02
N GLU A 1008 -47.68 -13.31 3.97
CA GLU A 1008 -46.98 -12.88 5.20
C GLU A 1008 -45.64 -12.18 4.88
N ARG A 1009 -45.01 -12.55 3.77
CA ARG A 1009 -43.85 -11.85 3.22
C ARG A 1009 -44.24 -10.45 2.73
N GLY A 1010 -45.30 -10.34 1.93
CA GLY A 1010 -45.85 -9.08 1.45
C GLY A 1010 -46.26 -8.11 2.56
N LYS A 1011 -46.88 -8.61 3.64
CA LYS A 1011 -47.21 -7.81 4.84
C LYS A 1011 -45.96 -7.23 5.52
N ARG A 1012 -44.91 -8.06 5.67
CA ARG A 1012 -43.62 -7.61 6.23
C ARG A 1012 -42.95 -6.57 5.32
N LEU A 1013 -42.91 -6.82 4.01
CA LEU A 1013 -42.39 -5.86 3.03
C LEU A 1013 -43.18 -4.55 3.05
N ASN A 1014 -44.51 -4.60 3.15
CA ASN A 1014 -45.35 -3.42 3.24
C ASN A 1014 -45.00 -2.58 4.47
N ALA A 1015 -44.84 -3.21 5.64
CA ALA A 1015 -44.45 -2.52 6.87
C ALA A 1015 -43.06 -1.85 6.80
N ILE A 1016 -42.10 -2.47 6.08
CA ILE A 1016 -40.77 -1.89 5.82
C ILE A 1016 -40.89 -0.70 4.87
N MET A 1017 -41.64 -0.86 3.77
CA MET A 1017 -41.83 0.16 2.74
C MET A 1017 -42.62 1.38 3.26
N GLU A 1018 -43.65 1.18 4.08
CA GLU A 1018 -44.43 2.28 4.70
C GLU A 1018 -43.60 3.13 5.66
N LYS A 1019 -42.62 2.54 6.33
CA LYS A 1019 -41.67 3.26 7.19
C LYS A 1019 -40.58 4.00 6.41
N GLY A 1020 -40.49 3.76 5.10
CA GLY A 1020 -39.43 4.29 4.24
C GLY A 1020 -38.08 3.59 4.42
N ASP A 1021 -38.06 2.43 5.08
CA ASP A 1021 -36.85 1.64 5.30
C ASP A 1021 -36.47 0.87 4.01
N LEU A 1022 -35.17 0.60 3.84
CA LEU A 1022 -34.68 -0.21 2.73
C LEU A 1022 -35.06 -1.68 2.93
N VAL A 1023 -35.65 -2.28 1.89
CA VAL A 1023 -35.92 -3.73 1.87
C VAL A 1023 -34.58 -4.48 1.91
N PRO A 1024 -34.41 -5.48 2.80
CA PRO A 1024 -33.20 -6.28 2.86
C PRO A 1024 -32.82 -6.88 1.50
N LEU A 1025 -31.54 -6.83 1.15
CA LEU A 1025 -31.02 -7.27 -0.15
C LEU A 1025 -31.40 -8.72 -0.50
N GLU A 1026 -31.35 -9.61 0.50
CA GLU A 1026 -31.70 -11.03 0.35
C GLU A 1026 -33.15 -11.24 -0.11
N GLU A 1027 -34.07 -10.41 0.36
CA GLU A 1027 -35.48 -10.47 -0.05
C GLU A 1027 -35.64 -10.09 -1.52
N VAL A 1028 -34.94 -9.04 -1.97
CA VAL A 1028 -34.94 -8.59 -3.36
C VAL A 1028 -34.33 -9.64 -4.28
N LEU A 1029 -33.17 -10.20 -3.92
CA LEU A 1029 -32.50 -11.26 -4.68
C LEU A 1029 -33.38 -12.49 -4.84
N GLN A 1030 -34.06 -12.91 -3.77
CA GLN A 1030 -34.95 -14.07 -3.82
C GLN A 1030 -36.18 -13.82 -4.73
N LEU A 1031 -36.78 -12.61 -4.69
CA LEU A 1031 -37.86 -12.25 -5.60
C LEU A 1031 -37.41 -12.25 -7.06
N MET A 1032 -36.24 -11.69 -7.34
CA MET A 1032 -35.65 -11.70 -8.68
C MET A 1032 -35.37 -13.13 -9.16
N LYS A 1033 -34.75 -13.97 -8.31
CA LYS A 1033 -34.46 -15.37 -8.64
C LYS A 1033 -35.74 -16.13 -8.97
N ASN A 1034 -36.79 -16.02 -8.15
CA ASN A 1034 -38.07 -16.68 -8.40
C ASN A 1034 -38.71 -16.20 -9.71
N ALA A 1035 -38.71 -14.89 -9.96
CA ALA A 1035 -39.25 -14.32 -11.18
C ALA A 1035 -38.48 -14.79 -12.43
N MET A 1036 -37.15 -14.86 -12.36
CA MET A 1036 -36.32 -15.40 -13.43
C MET A 1036 -36.62 -16.88 -13.68
N VAL A 1037 -36.64 -17.71 -12.63
CA VAL A 1037 -36.95 -19.16 -12.74
C VAL A 1037 -38.29 -19.39 -13.42
N SER A 1038 -39.34 -18.63 -13.04
CA SER A 1038 -40.67 -18.75 -13.63
C SER A 1038 -40.77 -18.38 -15.13
N ASN A 1039 -39.71 -17.76 -15.67
CA ASN A 1039 -39.64 -17.29 -17.05
C ASN A 1039 -38.47 -17.88 -17.85
N LEU A 1040 -37.68 -18.81 -17.29
CA LEU A 1040 -36.52 -19.43 -17.95
C LEU A 1040 -36.84 -20.05 -19.31
N THR A 1041 -38.03 -20.63 -19.48
CA THR A 1041 -38.46 -21.27 -20.74
C THR A 1041 -39.09 -20.29 -21.73
N LYS A 1042 -39.38 -19.06 -21.30
CA LYS A 1042 -40.12 -18.06 -22.08
C LYS A 1042 -39.22 -17.00 -22.70
N THR A 1043 -37.98 -16.87 -22.23
CA THR A 1043 -37.04 -15.86 -22.70
C THR A 1043 -35.64 -16.42 -22.84
N ASN A 1044 -34.86 -15.87 -23.77
CA ASN A 1044 -33.42 -16.06 -23.87
C ASN A 1044 -32.61 -14.97 -23.14
N CYS A 1045 -33.25 -13.86 -22.72
CA CYS A 1045 -32.58 -12.75 -22.05
C CYS A 1045 -33.49 -12.06 -21.00
N PHE A 1046 -32.88 -11.63 -19.90
CA PHE A 1046 -33.54 -10.89 -18.82
C PHE A 1046 -33.06 -9.44 -18.77
N LEU A 1047 -34.00 -8.50 -18.77
CA LEU A 1047 -33.76 -7.07 -18.53
C LEU A 1047 -34.07 -6.77 -17.07
N VAL A 1048 -33.04 -6.50 -16.28
CA VAL A 1048 -33.20 -6.15 -14.85
C VAL A 1048 -33.17 -4.64 -14.72
N ASP A 1049 -34.33 -4.05 -14.46
CA ASP A 1049 -34.54 -2.60 -14.37
C ASP A 1049 -34.64 -2.12 -12.92
N GLY A 1050 -34.07 -0.95 -12.64
CA GLY A 1050 -34.08 -0.32 -11.32
C GLY A 1050 -33.20 -1.03 -10.29
N TYR A 1051 -32.30 -1.90 -10.75
CA TYR A 1051 -31.34 -2.68 -10.00
C TYR A 1051 -30.16 -3.07 -10.92
N PRO A 1052 -28.92 -3.16 -10.43
CA PRO A 1052 -28.47 -2.80 -9.09
C PRO A 1052 -28.35 -1.27 -8.90
N ARG A 1053 -28.64 -0.79 -7.68
CA ARG A 1053 -28.50 0.64 -7.30
C ARG A 1053 -27.21 0.95 -6.59
N GLU A 1054 -26.61 -0.07 -6.00
CA GLU A 1054 -25.31 -0.06 -5.32
C GLU A 1054 -24.48 -1.23 -5.83
N LEU A 1055 -23.15 -1.10 -5.75
CA LEU A 1055 -22.24 -2.11 -6.31
C LEU A 1055 -22.40 -3.48 -5.64
N GLU A 1056 -22.58 -3.53 -4.32
CA GLU A 1056 -22.81 -4.77 -3.56
C GLU A 1056 -23.98 -5.57 -4.13
N GLN A 1057 -25.06 -4.90 -4.53
CA GLN A 1057 -26.24 -5.54 -5.09
C GLN A 1057 -25.90 -6.29 -6.38
N GLY A 1058 -25.16 -5.65 -7.29
CA GLY A 1058 -24.73 -6.27 -8.55
C GLY A 1058 -23.84 -7.48 -8.31
N LEU A 1059 -22.85 -7.35 -7.41
CA LEU A 1059 -21.93 -8.42 -7.07
C LEU A 1059 -22.64 -9.64 -6.45
N LYS A 1060 -23.56 -9.42 -5.50
CA LYS A 1060 -24.35 -10.51 -4.91
C LYS A 1060 -25.28 -11.16 -5.93
N PHE A 1061 -25.91 -10.39 -6.80
CA PHE A 1061 -26.75 -10.93 -7.87
C PHE A 1061 -25.97 -11.88 -8.79
N GLU A 1062 -24.77 -11.49 -9.22
CA GLU A 1062 -23.92 -12.37 -10.05
C GLU A 1062 -23.52 -13.66 -9.35
N LYS A 1063 -23.20 -13.54 -8.05
CA LYS A 1063 -22.83 -14.67 -7.20
C LYS A 1063 -23.99 -15.64 -7.01
N GLU A 1064 -25.19 -15.16 -6.70
CA GLU A 1064 -26.29 -15.99 -6.19
C GLU A 1064 -27.41 -16.27 -7.20
N VAL A 1065 -27.57 -15.41 -8.20
CA VAL A 1065 -28.63 -15.49 -9.20
C VAL A 1065 -28.05 -15.85 -10.57
N ALA A 1066 -27.49 -14.88 -11.29
CA ALA A 1066 -27.00 -15.06 -12.65
C ALA A 1066 -25.93 -14.02 -13.01
N PRO A 1067 -24.90 -14.38 -13.80
CA PRO A 1067 -23.87 -13.43 -14.21
C PRO A 1067 -24.44 -12.29 -15.06
N CYS A 1068 -23.96 -11.07 -14.85
CA CYS A 1068 -24.34 -9.92 -15.68
C CYS A 1068 -23.60 -10.02 -17.02
N THR A 1069 -24.37 -10.13 -18.11
CA THR A 1069 -23.82 -10.18 -19.47
C THR A 1069 -23.40 -8.77 -19.92
N ASN A 1070 -24.31 -7.80 -19.80
CA ASN A 1070 -24.06 -6.41 -20.17
C ASN A 1070 -24.84 -5.43 -19.29
N VAL A 1071 -24.41 -4.18 -19.29
CA VAL A 1071 -25.13 -3.07 -18.67
C VAL A 1071 -25.55 -2.10 -19.76
N LEU A 1072 -26.84 -1.83 -19.87
CA LEU A 1072 -27.39 -0.79 -20.74
C LEU A 1072 -27.56 0.48 -19.90
N TYR A 1073 -26.68 1.47 -20.11
CA TYR A 1073 -26.69 2.73 -19.37
C TYR A 1073 -27.28 3.86 -20.21
N PHE A 1074 -28.41 4.40 -19.75
CA PHE A 1074 -29.03 5.59 -20.32
C PHE A 1074 -28.50 6.85 -19.65
N ASP A 1075 -27.63 7.55 -20.36
CA ASP A 1075 -26.93 8.75 -19.91
C ASP A 1075 -27.76 10.00 -20.25
N VAL A 1076 -28.12 10.76 -19.23
CA VAL A 1076 -28.98 11.95 -19.33
C VAL A 1076 -28.51 12.98 -18.31
N SER A 1077 -28.55 14.26 -18.68
CA SER A 1077 -28.26 15.39 -17.82
C SER A 1077 -29.27 15.55 -16.67
N ASP A 1078 -28.82 16.14 -15.57
CA ASP A 1078 -29.65 16.39 -14.39
C ASP A 1078 -30.80 17.36 -14.72
N GLU A 1079 -30.59 18.30 -15.63
CA GLU A 1079 -31.59 19.25 -16.12
C GLU A 1079 -32.73 18.53 -16.86
N THR A 1080 -32.38 17.64 -17.80
CA THR A 1080 -33.35 16.85 -18.57
C THR A 1080 -34.09 15.87 -17.66
N MET A 1081 -33.39 15.18 -16.75
CA MET A 1081 -34.01 14.28 -15.77
C MET A 1081 -34.99 15.02 -14.87
N THR A 1082 -34.60 16.19 -14.33
CA THR A 1082 -35.46 17.02 -13.49
C THR A 1082 -36.70 17.47 -14.24
N SER A 1083 -36.54 17.97 -15.47
CA SER A 1083 -37.64 18.41 -16.32
C SER A 1083 -38.65 17.29 -16.57
N ARG A 1084 -38.17 16.09 -16.97
CA ARG A 1084 -39.00 14.91 -17.20
C ARG A 1084 -39.73 14.43 -15.95
N LEU A 1085 -39.08 14.47 -14.79
CA LEU A 1085 -39.69 14.08 -13.51
C LEU A 1085 -40.76 15.07 -13.06
N LEU A 1086 -40.54 16.37 -13.24
CA LEU A 1086 -41.54 17.41 -12.93
C LEU A 1086 -42.78 17.30 -13.84
N GLU A 1087 -42.59 17.03 -15.14
CA GLU A 1087 -43.71 16.76 -16.06
C GLU A 1087 -44.45 15.46 -15.72
N ARG A 1088 -43.73 14.41 -15.31
CA ARG A 1088 -44.32 13.16 -14.85
C ARG A 1088 -45.12 13.34 -13.56
N GLY A 1089 -44.64 14.18 -12.63
CA GLY A 1089 -45.37 14.53 -11.41
C GLY A 1089 -46.72 15.18 -11.70
N LYS A 1090 -46.79 16.02 -12.75
CA LYS A 1090 -48.03 16.67 -13.21
C LYS A 1090 -49.03 15.69 -13.86
N SER A 1091 -48.56 14.60 -14.46
CA SER A 1091 -49.37 13.70 -15.30
C SER A 1091 -49.67 12.33 -14.68
N SER A 1092 -48.86 11.83 -13.73
CA SER A 1092 -48.92 10.45 -13.24
C SER A 1092 -49.52 10.26 -11.84
N GLY A 1093 -49.83 11.35 -11.12
CA GLY A 1093 -50.36 11.28 -9.75
C GLY A 1093 -49.36 10.78 -8.70
N ARG A 1094 -48.05 10.72 -9.03
CA ARG A 1094 -46.99 10.35 -8.08
C ARG A 1094 -46.68 11.49 -7.12
N VAL A 1095 -47.07 11.29 -5.85
CA VAL A 1095 -46.94 12.26 -4.74
C VAL A 1095 -45.48 12.57 -4.37
N ASP A 1096 -44.54 11.73 -4.80
CA ASP A 1096 -43.10 11.79 -4.52
C ASP A 1096 -42.27 12.49 -5.61
N ASP A 1097 -42.85 12.92 -6.72
CA ASP A 1097 -42.14 13.67 -7.80
C ASP A 1097 -42.19 15.20 -7.53
N ASN A 1098 -41.71 15.63 -6.36
CA ASN A 1098 -41.50 17.05 -6.02
C ASN A 1098 -40.01 17.43 -6.04
N GLU A 1099 -39.71 18.73 -6.14
CA GLU A 1099 -38.37 19.27 -6.38
C GLU A 1099 -37.33 18.77 -5.35
N VAL A 1100 -37.71 18.70 -4.07
CA VAL A 1100 -36.86 18.19 -2.97
C VAL A 1100 -36.54 16.71 -3.17
N THR A 1101 -37.54 15.90 -3.51
CA THR A 1101 -37.39 14.45 -3.68
C THR A 1101 -36.61 14.11 -4.96
N ILE A 1102 -36.80 14.89 -6.03
CA ILE A 1102 -36.04 14.77 -7.28
C ILE A 1102 -34.55 15.01 -7.02
N LYS A 1103 -34.20 16.10 -6.34
CA LYS A 1103 -32.82 16.42 -5.98
C LYS A 1103 -32.16 15.29 -5.17
N LYS A 1104 -32.89 14.74 -4.19
CA LYS A 1104 -32.40 13.60 -3.40
C LYS A 1104 -32.17 12.36 -4.27
N ARG A 1105 -33.07 12.05 -5.20
CA ARG A 1105 -32.94 10.90 -6.12
C ARG A 1105 -31.76 11.05 -7.09
N LEU A 1106 -31.51 12.25 -7.59
CA LEU A 1106 -30.35 12.55 -8.43
C LEU A 1106 -29.05 12.38 -7.64
N GLN A 1107 -29.00 12.94 -6.42
CA GLN A 1107 -27.84 12.76 -5.54
C GLN A 1107 -27.59 11.27 -5.22
N THR A 1108 -28.64 10.50 -4.90
CA THR A 1108 -28.53 9.05 -4.71
C THR A 1108 -27.98 8.35 -5.96
N PHE A 1109 -28.47 8.70 -7.15
CA PHE A 1109 -27.97 8.12 -8.40
C PHE A 1109 -26.48 8.38 -8.60
N HIS A 1110 -26.03 9.63 -8.45
CA HIS A 1110 -24.61 9.99 -8.62
C HIS A 1110 -23.71 9.34 -7.58
N ASN A 1111 -24.16 9.25 -6.32
CA ASN A 1111 -23.33 8.74 -5.23
C ASN A 1111 -23.29 7.20 -5.14
N GLN A 1112 -24.39 6.52 -5.49
CA GLN A 1112 -24.53 5.08 -5.26
C GLN A 1112 -24.59 4.26 -6.55
N THR A 1113 -25.32 4.75 -7.56
CA THR A 1113 -25.57 4.01 -8.81
C THR A 1113 -24.50 4.25 -9.86
N LYS A 1114 -23.94 5.46 -9.95
CA LYS A 1114 -22.83 5.74 -10.89
C LYS A 1114 -21.58 4.86 -10.66
N PRO A 1115 -21.15 4.58 -9.42
CA PRO A 1115 -20.07 3.62 -9.15
C PRO A 1115 -20.30 2.21 -9.74
N VAL A 1116 -21.56 1.78 -9.84
CA VAL A 1116 -21.92 0.49 -10.48
C VAL A 1116 -21.55 0.53 -11.96
N ILE A 1117 -21.88 1.62 -12.65
CA ILE A 1117 -21.58 1.82 -14.07
C ILE A 1117 -20.06 1.80 -14.26
N ASP A 1118 -19.33 2.56 -13.44
CA ASP A 1118 -17.87 2.64 -13.54
C ASP A 1118 -17.21 1.27 -13.33
N TYR A 1119 -17.71 0.46 -12.39
CA TYR A 1119 -17.26 -0.91 -12.18
C TYR A 1119 -17.44 -1.75 -13.45
N TYR A 1120 -18.66 -1.85 -13.98
CA TYR A 1120 -18.94 -2.68 -15.16
C TYR A 1120 -18.29 -2.16 -16.45
N LYS A 1121 -18.03 -0.85 -16.52
CA LYS A 1121 -17.34 -0.22 -17.66
C LYS A 1121 -15.90 -0.72 -17.78
N ARG A 1122 -15.21 -0.94 -16.65
CA ARG A 1122 -13.85 -1.53 -16.61
C ARG A 1122 -13.79 -2.94 -17.18
N PHE A 1123 -14.88 -3.69 -17.13
CA PHE A 1123 -14.96 -5.04 -17.73
C PHE A 1123 -15.49 -5.04 -19.17
N GLY A 1124 -15.64 -3.87 -19.80
CA GLY A 1124 -16.19 -3.75 -21.16
C GLY A 1124 -17.65 -4.20 -21.28
N LYS A 1125 -18.39 -4.24 -20.17
CA LYS A 1125 -19.79 -4.71 -20.13
C LYS A 1125 -20.81 -3.59 -20.37
N VAL A 1126 -20.42 -2.32 -20.20
CA VAL A 1126 -21.32 -1.17 -20.32
C VAL A 1126 -21.49 -0.72 -21.77
N CYS A 1127 -22.74 -0.66 -22.24
CA CYS A 1127 -23.17 0.09 -23.40
C CYS A 1127 -23.82 1.39 -22.92
N GLN A 1128 -23.16 2.52 -23.17
CA GLN A 1128 -23.65 3.85 -22.82
C GLN A 1128 -24.40 4.44 -24.02
N ILE A 1129 -25.63 4.88 -23.79
CA ILE A 1129 -26.54 5.47 -24.79
C ILE A 1129 -26.96 6.85 -24.28
N SER A 1130 -26.82 7.88 -25.11
CA SER A 1130 -27.33 9.21 -24.77
C SER A 1130 -28.85 9.18 -24.85
N ALA A 1131 -29.52 9.52 -23.75
CA ALA A 1131 -30.98 9.55 -23.67
C ALA A 1131 -31.55 10.99 -23.54
N GLU A 1132 -30.82 11.97 -24.07
CA GLU A 1132 -31.25 13.38 -24.17
C GLU A 1132 -32.37 13.56 -25.19
N SER A 1133 -32.28 12.84 -26.31
CA SER A 1133 -33.22 12.86 -27.43
C SER A 1133 -34.61 12.26 -27.12
N GLY A 1134 -35.52 12.38 -28.09
CA GLY A 1134 -36.84 11.75 -28.05
C GLY A 1134 -36.78 10.21 -27.99
N ILE A 1135 -37.85 9.60 -27.49
CA ILE A 1135 -37.92 8.15 -27.19
C ILE A 1135 -37.50 7.28 -28.39
N ASP A 1136 -37.97 7.62 -29.60
CA ASP A 1136 -37.71 6.84 -30.81
C ASP A 1136 -36.25 6.91 -31.26
N GLU A 1137 -35.63 8.10 -31.18
CA GLU A 1137 -34.22 8.29 -31.53
C GLU A 1137 -33.30 7.51 -30.58
N VAL A 1138 -33.57 7.59 -29.27
CA VAL A 1138 -32.85 6.80 -28.27
C VAL A 1138 -33.01 5.31 -28.55
N TYR A 1139 -34.20 4.87 -28.97
CA TYR A 1139 -34.45 3.45 -29.25
C TYR A 1139 -33.70 2.96 -30.50
N VAL A 1140 -33.43 3.82 -31.49
CA VAL A 1140 -32.57 3.46 -32.63
C VAL A 1140 -31.16 3.08 -32.18
N GLU A 1141 -30.59 3.79 -31.20
CA GLU A 1141 -29.29 3.43 -30.63
C GLU A 1141 -29.34 2.12 -29.85
N VAL A 1142 -30.42 1.91 -29.08
CA VAL A 1142 -30.67 0.64 -28.38
C VAL A 1142 -30.72 -0.52 -29.37
N LYS A 1143 -31.39 -0.36 -30.52
CA LYS A 1143 -31.43 -1.40 -31.56
C LYS A 1143 -30.05 -1.74 -32.10
N LYS A 1144 -29.22 -0.73 -32.38
CA LYS A 1144 -27.83 -0.96 -32.83
C LYS A 1144 -27.08 -1.83 -31.82
N PHE A 1145 -27.19 -1.53 -30.53
CA PHE A 1145 -26.57 -2.35 -29.49
C PHE A 1145 -27.09 -3.80 -29.49
N MET A 1146 -28.40 -3.99 -29.62
CA MET A 1146 -29.01 -5.33 -29.67
C MET A 1146 -28.54 -6.12 -30.91
N GLU A 1147 -28.48 -5.49 -32.08
CA GLU A 1147 -28.04 -6.13 -33.32
C GLU A 1147 -26.55 -6.53 -33.29
N THR A 1148 -25.71 -5.76 -32.59
CA THR A 1148 -24.26 -6.00 -32.52
C THR A 1148 -23.90 -7.25 -31.70
N LYS A 1149 -24.78 -7.70 -30.79
CA LYS A 1149 -24.43 -8.62 -29.69
C LYS A 1149 -25.09 -10.00 -29.74
N GLN A 1150 -25.66 -10.44 -30.88
CA GLN A 1150 -26.27 -11.77 -31.11
C GLN A 1150 -26.94 -12.38 -29.85
N TRP A 1151 -28.05 -11.78 -29.43
CA TRP A 1151 -28.79 -12.13 -28.20
C TRP A 1151 -29.64 -13.39 -28.30
#